data_AF-A0A072TW78-F1
#
_entry.id   AF-A0A072TW78-F1
#
_cell.length_a   1.000
_cell.length_b   1.000
_cell.length_c   1.000
_cell.angle_alpha   90.00
_cell.angle_beta   90.00
_cell.angle_gamma   90.00
#
_symmetry.space_group_name_H-M   'P 1'
#
loop_
_entity.id
_entity.type
_entity.pdbx_description
1 polymer ?
#
loop_
_entity_poly.entity_id
_entity_poly.type
_entity_poly.pdbx_seq_one_letter_code
_entity_poly.pdbx_strand_id
1 'polypeptide(L)'
;MFLDEPEGVASILEKLLRSENKDDALLALQIAFDLVENEHQAFLLNVRDRLSLPKSQPLESVEPKPSDADSTQNAGVSGPDDVPMTDGEPASAVNVPEDPSEKMYAERLNKIKGILSGETSIQLTLQFLYSHNKSDLLILKTIKQSVEMRNSVCHSATIYANAIMHAGTTVDTFLRENLDWLSRATNWAKFSATAGLGVIHRGHLQQGRSLMAPYLPQGGTGGGSPYSEGGALYALGLIHANHGEGIKQFLRDSLRSTTVEVIQHGACLGLGLASLGTADEDIYEEIKNVLYTDSAVAGEAAGISMGLLMVGTGSDKANEMLTYAHETQHEKIIRGLALGIALTVYGREEEADTLIEQMTRDQDPILRYGGMYALALAYSGTANNKAIRQLLHFAVSDVSDDVRRTAVLALGFVLYSDPEQTPRIVSLLSESYNPHVRYGAALAVGISCAGTGLSEAISLLEPLTSDVVDFVRQGALIAMAMVMVQISEASDSRVGTFRRQLEKIILDKHEDTMSKMGAILASGILDAGGRNVTIRLLSKTKHDKVTAVVGLAVFSQFWYWYPLIYFISLAFSPTALIGLNYDLKSPKFEFLSLAKPSLFEYPKPTTVPTTTSTVKLPTAVLSTSAKAKARASKKAEEQKANAEIASSPDSTSAPSAGKGKSSSEKDGEAMQVDSPTEKKSEPEPTFEILTNPARVVPAQEKFIKFLQDSRYVPVKLAPSGFVLLKDLRPTEPEVLAITDTPASTTSTAGGSGPGLQSSSSAMAVDEEPQPPQPFEYTS
;
A
#
# COMPACT_ATOMS: atom_id res chain seq x y z
N MET A 1 18.96 -7.87 -14.98
CA MET A 1 18.24 -8.20 -13.74
C MET A 1 18.36 -9.68 -13.40
N PHE A 2 17.80 -10.64 -14.16
CA PHE A 2 18.01 -12.07 -13.86
C PHE A 2 19.48 -12.51 -13.82
N LEU A 3 20.31 -11.91 -14.68
CA LEU A 3 21.76 -12.16 -14.71
C LEU A 3 22.55 -11.34 -13.67
N ASP A 4 21.87 -10.44 -12.93
CA ASP A 4 22.46 -9.51 -11.94
C ASP A 4 23.72 -8.76 -12.43
N GLU A 5 23.73 -8.34 -13.70
CA GLU A 5 24.84 -7.58 -14.30
C GLU A 5 24.53 -6.07 -14.37
N PRO A 6 24.90 -5.26 -13.35
CA PRO A 6 24.66 -3.81 -13.36
C PRO A 6 25.54 -3.07 -14.38
N GLU A 7 26.71 -3.62 -14.75
CA GLU A 7 27.67 -3.01 -15.69
C GLU A 7 27.11 -2.87 -17.10
N GLY A 8 26.50 -3.94 -17.61
CA GLY A 8 25.90 -3.94 -18.93
C GLY A 8 24.77 -2.91 -19.03
N VAL A 9 23.93 -2.80 -18.00
CA VAL A 9 22.83 -1.83 -17.96
C VAL A 9 23.35 -0.40 -17.90
N ALA A 10 24.34 -0.13 -17.04
CA ALA A 10 24.95 1.20 -16.94
C ALA A 10 25.59 1.64 -18.28
N SER A 11 26.30 0.74 -18.97
CA SER A 11 26.89 1.02 -20.28
C SER A 11 25.85 1.34 -21.35
N ILE A 12 24.73 0.59 -21.37
CA ILE A 12 23.62 0.83 -22.31
C ILE A 12 22.98 2.20 -22.02
N LEU A 13 22.71 2.52 -20.75
CA LEU A 13 22.15 3.81 -20.36
C LEU A 13 23.09 4.96 -20.71
N GLU A 14 24.39 4.82 -20.49
CA GLU A 14 25.37 5.83 -20.84
C GLU A 14 25.42 6.08 -22.36
N LYS A 15 25.36 5.02 -23.17
CA LYS A 15 25.31 5.14 -24.63
C LYS A 15 24.07 5.88 -25.11
N LEU A 16 22.90 5.61 -24.52
CA LEU A 16 21.65 6.29 -24.87
C LEU A 16 21.64 7.75 -24.42
N LEU A 17 22.21 8.05 -23.25
CA LEU A 17 22.31 9.41 -22.71
C LEU A 17 23.22 10.33 -23.53
N ARG A 18 24.33 9.79 -24.05
CA ARG A 18 25.30 10.51 -24.88
C ARG A 18 24.86 10.70 -26.33
N SER A 19 23.77 10.06 -26.77
CA SER A 19 23.20 10.27 -28.11
C SER A 19 22.61 11.69 -28.25
N GLU A 20 22.77 12.30 -29.42
CA GLU A 20 22.22 13.64 -29.71
C GLU A 20 20.68 13.61 -29.81
N ASN A 21 20.09 12.46 -30.13
CA ASN A 21 18.65 12.31 -30.33
C ASN A 21 17.86 12.38 -29.01
N LYS A 22 16.82 13.23 -28.96
CA LYS A 22 15.88 13.31 -27.83
C LYS A 22 15.10 12.02 -27.60
N ASP A 23 14.85 11.27 -28.67
CA ASP A 23 14.13 9.99 -28.64
C ASP A 23 14.89 8.90 -27.89
N ASP A 24 16.22 8.86 -28.03
CA ASP A 24 17.08 7.89 -27.33
C ASP A 24 17.14 8.22 -25.83
N ALA A 25 17.13 9.51 -25.47
CA ALA A 25 17.04 9.96 -24.08
C ALA A 25 15.69 9.61 -23.44
N LEU A 26 14.57 9.75 -24.18
CA LEU A 26 13.25 9.30 -23.71
C LEU A 26 13.21 7.79 -23.50
N LEU A 27 13.83 7.01 -24.39
CA LEU A 27 13.95 5.56 -24.21
C LEU A 27 14.77 5.22 -22.96
N ALA A 28 15.88 5.92 -22.70
CA ALA A 28 16.68 5.74 -21.50
C ALA A 28 15.88 6.02 -20.21
N LEU A 29 15.08 7.08 -20.20
CA LEU A 29 14.19 7.41 -19.09
C LEU A 29 13.10 6.34 -18.90
N GLN A 30 12.54 5.77 -19.98
CA GLN A 30 11.56 4.69 -19.89
C GLN A 30 12.18 3.42 -19.30
N ILE A 31 13.41 3.09 -19.74
CA ILE A 31 14.16 1.96 -19.18
C ILE A 31 14.39 2.20 -17.68
N ALA A 32 14.77 3.42 -17.27
CA ALA A 32 14.95 3.73 -15.86
C ALA A 32 13.67 3.52 -15.03
N PHE A 33 12.50 3.95 -15.53
CA PHE A 33 11.21 3.67 -14.86
C PHE A 33 10.88 2.18 -14.80
N ASP A 34 11.12 1.43 -15.88
CA ASP A 34 10.93 -0.02 -15.90
C ASP A 34 11.87 -0.75 -14.91
N LEU A 35 13.09 -0.22 -14.70
CA LEU A 35 14.04 -0.77 -13.72
C LEU A 35 13.55 -0.51 -12.28
N VAL A 36 13.07 0.71 -12.00
CA VAL A 36 12.59 1.12 -10.66
C VAL A 36 11.33 0.36 -10.26
N GLU A 37 10.45 0.01 -11.20
CA GLU A 37 9.23 -0.77 -10.94
C GLU A 37 9.52 -2.16 -10.31
N ASN A 38 10.75 -2.70 -10.49
CA ASN A 38 11.15 -3.99 -9.91
C ASN A 38 11.74 -3.88 -8.49
N GLU A 39 11.95 -2.66 -7.98
CA GLU A 39 12.27 -2.37 -6.57
C GLU A 39 13.50 -3.11 -5.99
N HIS A 40 14.47 -3.49 -6.83
CA HIS A 40 15.71 -4.13 -6.39
C HIS A 40 16.77 -3.08 -6.00
N GLN A 41 16.68 -2.58 -4.77
CA GLN A 41 17.44 -1.40 -4.33
C GLN A 41 18.96 -1.52 -4.50
N ALA A 42 19.58 -2.63 -4.10
CA ALA A 42 21.02 -2.83 -4.25
C ALA A 42 21.48 -2.73 -5.72
N PHE A 43 20.67 -3.24 -6.64
CA PHE A 43 20.95 -3.19 -8.07
C PHE A 43 20.82 -1.76 -8.61
N LEU A 44 19.76 -1.04 -8.21
CA LEU A 44 19.51 0.34 -8.62
C LEU A 44 20.60 1.29 -8.12
N LEU A 45 21.02 1.16 -6.86
CA LEU A 45 22.12 1.94 -6.29
C LEU A 45 23.44 1.65 -7.02
N ASN A 46 23.75 0.38 -7.27
CA ASN A 46 24.95 -0.01 -8.03
C ASN A 46 24.96 0.54 -9.46
N VAL A 47 23.81 0.55 -10.14
CA VAL A 47 23.69 1.16 -11.48
C VAL A 47 23.86 2.67 -11.41
N ARG A 48 23.23 3.33 -10.43
CA ARG A 48 23.33 4.79 -10.22
C ARG A 48 24.76 5.23 -9.96
N ASP A 49 25.46 4.54 -9.07
CA ASP A 49 26.80 4.92 -8.61
C ASP A 49 27.86 4.66 -9.69
N ARG A 50 27.59 3.73 -10.61
CA ARG A 50 28.46 3.43 -11.78
C ARG A 50 28.22 4.35 -12.98
N LEU A 51 27.16 5.16 -13.00
CA LEU A 51 26.97 6.16 -14.06
C LEU A 51 28.02 7.26 -13.91
N SER A 52 28.90 7.36 -14.92
CA SER A 52 29.98 8.33 -15.01
C SER A 52 29.51 9.74 -14.66
N LEU A 53 30.13 10.36 -13.64
CA LEU A 53 30.02 11.80 -13.43
C LEU A 53 30.50 12.52 -14.71
N PRO A 54 29.91 13.67 -15.08
CA PRO A 54 30.39 14.45 -16.20
C PRO A 54 31.91 14.65 -16.10
N LYS A 55 32.63 14.45 -17.21
CA LYS A 55 34.08 14.65 -17.23
C LYS A 55 34.37 16.13 -17.02
N SER A 56 34.52 16.56 -15.77
CA SER A 56 35.40 17.70 -15.50
C SER A 56 36.80 17.21 -15.87
N GLN A 57 37.36 17.71 -16.98
CA GLN A 57 38.69 17.31 -17.42
C GLN A 57 39.69 17.47 -16.26
N PRO A 58 40.49 16.45 -15.93
CA PRO A 58 41.71 16.66 -15.17
C PRO A 58 42.63 17.53 -16.02
N LEU A 59 43.20 18.58 -15.43
CA LEU A 59 44.32 19.34 -16.00
C LEU A 59 45.36 18.35 -16.54
N GLU A 60 45.48 18.23 -17.87
CA GLU A 60 46.58 17.48 -18.48
C GLU A 60 47.89 18.17 -18.06
N SER A 61 48.65 17.42 -17.27
CA SER A 61 50.04 17.67 -16.95
C SER A 61 50.85 17.81 -18.24
N VAL A 62 51.23 19.04 -18.59
CA VAL A 62 52.28 19.30 -19.57
C VAL A 62 53.62 18.86 -18.93
N GLU A 63 54.22 17.79 -19.46
CA GLU A 63 55.60 17.43 -19.17
C GLU A 63 56.55 18.58 -19.55
N PRO A 64 57.57 18.91 -18.73
CA PRO A 64 58.52 19.96 -19.05
C PRO A 64 59.67 19.39 -19.90
N LYS A 65 60.03 20.10 -20.98
CA LYS A 65 61.37 20.02 -21.59
C LYS A 65 62.05 21.39 -21.53
N PRO A 66 63.40 21.40 -21.45
CA PRO A 66 64.14 22.37 -20.66
C PRO A 66 64.49 23.61 -21.49
N SER A 67 64.45 24.77 -20.84
CA SER A 67 65.11 25.98 -21.32
C SER A 67 66.25 26.34 -20.37
N ASP A 68 67.47 26.23 -20.88
CA ASP A 68 68.68 26.76 -20.27
C ASP A 68 68.62 28.28 -20.11
N ALA A 69 69.16 28.72 -18.96
CA ALA A 69 69.80 29.98 -18.62
C ALA A 69 69.49 31.25 -19.45
N ASP A 70 68.96 32.27 -18.76
CA ASP A 70 69.80 33.46 -18.55
C ASP A 70 69.43 34.26 -17.29
N SER A 71 70.46 34.83 -16.68
CA SER A 71 70.51 35.46 -15.36
C SER A 71 70.25 36.98 -15.38
N THR A 72 69.67 37.53 -14.29
CA THR A 72 70.01 38.80 -13.55
C THR A 72 68.81 39.25 -12.71
N GLN A 73 68.78 39.06 -11.38
CA GLN A 73 69.32 39.90 -10.27
C GLN A 73 68.57 41.22 -9.94
N ASN A 74 68.14 41.28 -8.67
CA ASN A 74 68.03 42.44 -7.73
C ASN A 74 66.90 43.48 -7.92
N ALA A 75 66.40 44.20 -6.92
CA ALA A 75 66.34 44.19 -5.43
C ALA A 75 65.68 45.52 -4.99
N GLY A 76 65.06 45.59 -3.80
CA GLY A 76 64.71 46.84 -3.06
C GLY A 76 63.22 47.20 -3.07
N VAL A 77 62.42 47.13 -1.99
CA VAL A 77 62.43 47.76 -0.64
C VAL A 77 62.09 49.26 -0.64
N SER A 78 60.90 49.64 -0.13
CA SER A 78 60.65 50.70 0.90
C SER A 78 59.15 51.13 0.98
N GLY A 79 58.53 51.07 2.18
CA GLY A 79 57.18 51.64 2.51
C GLY A 79 57.21 53.17 2.79
N PRO A 80 56.34 53.78 3.65
CA PRO A 80 55.14 53.32 4.41
C PRO A 80 53.90 54.32 4.41
N ASP A 81 52.80 53.94 5.11
CA ASP A 81 51.67 54.73 5.75
C ASP A 81 50.85 55.78 4.91
N ASP A 82 49.53 56.01 4.99
CA ASP A 82 48.41 55.65 5.89
C ASP A 82 47.01 56.10 5.29
N VAL A 83 45.91 55.38 5.65
CA VAL A 83 44.43 55.72 5.68
C VAL A 83 43.58 56.13 4.42
N PRO A 84 42.22 55.95 4.38
CA PRO A 84 41.38 54.72 4.37
C PRO A 84 40.21 54.76 3.32
N MET A 85 39.36 53.72 3.30
CA MET A 85 37.92 53.67 2.90
C MET A 85 37.49 52.78 1.70
N THR A 86 36.35 52.14 1.94
CA THR A 86 35.22 51.76 1.04
C THR A 86 35.20 50.41 0.32
N ASP A 87 34.02 49.78 0.48
CA ASP A 87 33.55 48.50 -0.04
C ASP A 87 33.78 48.32 -1.56
N GLY A 88 34.35 47.17 -1.91
CA GLY A 88 34.48 46.69 -3.28
C GLY A 88 33.80 45.33 -3.43
N GLU A 89 32.75 45.31 -4.26
CA GLU A 89 32.06 44.13 -4.77
C GLU A 89 33.04 43.08 -5.35
N PRO A 90 32.78 41.77 -5.25
CA PRO A 90 33.60 40.77 -5.91
C PRO A 90 33.34 40.81 -7.42
N ALA A 91 34.39 41.15 -8.17
CA ALA A 91 34.43 41.10 -9.61
C ALA A 91 34.19 39.68 -10.14
N SER A 92 33.07 39.53 -10.86
CA SER A 92 32.88 38.71 -12.07
C SER A 92 33.72 37.44 -12.20
N ALA A 93 33.05 36.30 -11.96
CA ALA A 93 33.46 34.98 -12.40
C ALA A 93 33.74 34.97 -13.91
N VAL A 94 34.94 34.51 -14.28
CA VAL A 94 35.31 34.17 -15.66
C VAL A 94 34.57 32.89 -16.03
N ASN A 95 33.53 33.01 -16.86
CA ASN A 95 32.84 31.89 -17.48
C ASN A 95 33.78 31.17 -18.45
N VAL A 96 34.19 29.95 -18.07
CA VAL A 96 34.74 28.97 -19.02
C VAL A 96 33.55 28.41 -19.83
N PRO A 97 33.63 28.32 -21.17
CA PRO A 97 32.56 27.75 -21.98
C PRO A 97 32.55 26.22 -21.79
N GLU A 98 31.73 25.73 -20.89
CA GLU A 98 31.35 24.30 -20.83
C GLU A 98 30.62 23.90 -22.12
N ASP A 99 31.04 22.80 -22.74
CA ASP A 99 30.47 22.27 -23.99
C ASP A 99 28.95 22.02 -23.84
N PRO A 100 28.11 22.48 -24.80
CA PRO A 100 26.64 22.33 -24.72
C PRO A 100 26.18 20.87 -24.68
N SER A 101 26.95 19.93 -25.26
CA SER A 101 26.67 18.49 -25.18
C SER A 101 26.88 17.92 -23.78
N GLU A 102 27.84 18.45 -23.01
CA GLU A 102 28.10 18.00 -21.64
C GLU A 102 27.09 18.57 -20.65
N LYS A 103 26.60 19.80 -20.86
CA LYS A 103 25.46 20.36 -20.11
C LYS A 103 24.19 19.55 -20.33
N MET A 104 23.87 19.22 -21.57
CA MET A 104 22.71 18.37 -21.88
C MET A 104 22.86 16.97 -21.28
N TYR A 105 24.06 16.40 -21.28
CA TYR A 105 24.34 15.13 -20.62
C TYR A 105 24.17 15.24 -19.09
N ALA A 106 24.68 16.30 -18.46
CA ALA A 106 24.55 16.52 -17.02
C ALA A 106 23.08 16.69 -16.57
N GLU A 107 22.27 17.43 -17.33
CA GLU A 107 20.84 17.55 -17.07
C GLU A 107 20.10 16.21 -17.20
N ARG A 108 20.37 15.45 -18.28
CA ARG A 108 19.76 14.13 -18.48
C ARG A 108 20.21 13.13 -17.42
N LEU A 109 21.47 13.21 -16.99
CA LEU A 109 22.04 12.38 -15.94
C LEU A 109 21.40 12.69 -14.59
N ASN A 110 21.15 13.97 -14.26
CA ASN A 110 20.41 14.34 -13.05
C ASN A 110 18.97 13.82 -13.08
N LYS A 111 18.28 13.94 -14.23
CA LYS A 111 16.93 13.37 -14.40
C LYS A 111 16.92 11.84 -14.20
N ILE A 112 17.87 11.11 -14.81
CA ILE A 112 17.97 9.66 -14.63
C ILE A 112 18.35 9.29 -13.19
N LYS A 113 19.27 10.02 -12.55
CA LYS A 113 19.62 9.78 -11.14
C LYS A 113 18.41 9.98 -10.22
N GLY A 114 17.59 10.99 -10.47
CA GLY A 114 16.35 11.22 -9.71
C GLY A 114 15.23 10.20 -9.98
N ILE A 115 15.28 9.49 -11.11
CA ILE A 115 14.36 8.36 -11.38
C ILE A 115 14.91 7.09 -10.76
N LEU A 116 16.19 6.77 -10.97
CA LEU A 116 16.86 5.59 -10.40
C LEU A 116 16.92 5.62 -8.88
N SER A 117 16.97 6.81 -8.27
CA SER A 117 16.79 6.97 -6.82
C SER A 117 15.37 6.67 -6.36
N GLY A 118 14.37 6.62 -7.26
CA GLY A 118 12.97 6.37 -6.96
C GLY A 118 12.18 7.58 -6.46
N GLU A 119 12.84 8.69 -6.14
CA GLU A 119 12.21 9.91 -5.59
C GLU A 119 11.15 10.48 -6.54
N THR A 120 11.48 10.56 -7.83
CA THR A 120 10.55 11.09 -8.84
C THR A 120 9.32 10.20 -9.01
N SER A 121 9.50 8.87 -9.04
CA SER A 121 8.37 7.94 -9.15
C SER A 121 7.45 7.99 -7.92
N ILE A 122 8.02 8.18 -6.73
CA ILE A 122 7.26 8.32 -5.50
C ILE A 122 6.45 9.61 -5.52
N GLN A 123 7.07 10.74 -5.88
CA GLN A 123 6.39 12.04 -5.93
C GLN A 123 5.22 12.04 -6.92
N LEU A 124 5.39 11.45 -8.09
CA LEU A 124 4.33 11.34 -9.09
C LEU A 124 3.19 10.41 -8.65
N THR A 125 3.54 9.28 -8.02
CA THR A 125 2.55 8.37 -7.42
C THR A 125 1.73 9.06 -6.33
N LEU A 126 2.42 9.80 -5.47
CA LEU A 126 1.82 10.54 -4.37
C LEU A 126 0.85 11.61 -4.87
N GLN A 127 1.24 12.35 -5.91
CA GLN A 127 0.39 13.33 -6.58
C GLN A 127 -0.87 12.69 -7.19
N PHE A 128 -0.72 11.50 -7.77
CA PHE A 128 -1.86 10.72 -8.26
C PHE A 128 -2.80 10.31 -7.12
N LEU A 129 -2.26 9.74 -6.03
CA LEU A 129 -3.06 9.27 -4.90
C LEU A 129 -3.78 10.40 -4.17
N TYR A 130 -3.12 11.56 -4.00
CA TYR A 130 -3.71 12.76 -3.43
C TYR A 130 -4.89 13.28 -4.28
N SER A 131 -4.67 13.45 -5.59
CA SER A 131 -5.70 13.98 -6.51
C SER A 131 -6.89 13.02 -6.72
N HIS A 132 -6.65 11.71 -6.67
CA HIS A 132 -7.68 10.69 -6.95
C HIS A 132 -8.24 10.01 -5.70
N ASN A 133 -8.20 10.66 -4.54
CA ASN A 133 -8.73 10.05 -3.33
C ASN A 133 -10.27 9.89 -3.37
N LYS A 134 -10.75 8.64 -3.41
CA LYS A 134 -12.17 8.26 -3.31
C LYS A 134 -12.47 7.43 -2.05
N SER A 135 -11.66 7.59 -1.00
CA SER A 135 -11.92 7.01 0.31
C SER A 135 -13.22 7.55 0.91
N ASP A 136 -14.05 6.68 1.47
CA ASP A 136 -15.31 7.08 2.10
C ASP A 136 -15.15 7.25 3.61
N LEU A 137 -15.18 8.51 4.07
CA LEU A 137 -15.09 8.86 5.48
C LEU A 137 -16.30 8.36 6.29
N LEU A 138 -17.45 8.09 5.64
CA LEU A 138 -18.63 7.60 6.33
C LEU A 138 -18.42 6.17 6.86
N ILE A 139 -17.71 5.32 6.12
CA ILE A 139 -17.37 3.96 6.55
C ILE A 139 -16.58 4.01 7.86
N LEU A 140 -15.57 4.88 7.93
CA LEU A 140 -14.78 5.09 9.13
C LEU A 140 -15.62 5.66 10.29
N LYS A 141 -16.57 6.56 10.00
CA LYS A 141 -17.51 7.09 11.02
C LYS A 141 -18.42 5.99 11.57
N THR A 142 -18.95 5.11 10.73
CA THR A 142 -19.76 3.96 11.15
C THR A 142 -18.95 2.98 12.00
N ILE A 143 -17.73 2.64 11.58
CA ILE A 143 -16.82 1.78 12.36
C ILE A 143 -16.53 2.42 13.71
N LYS A 144 -16.19 3.71 13.75
CA LYS A 144 -15.91 4.43 15.01
C LYS A 144 -17.12 4.38 15.96
N GLN A 145 -18.34 4.54 15.45
CA GLN A 145 -19.56 4.52 16.26
C GLN A 145 -19.90 3.13 16.81
N SER A 146 -19.56 2.05 16.09
CA SER A 146 -19.82 0.69 16.55
C SER A 146 -18.77 0.17 17.54
N VAL A 147 -17.55 0.71 17.49
CA VAL A 147 -16.47 0.30 18.39
C VAL A 147 -16.71 0.83 19.81
N GLU A 148 -16.92 -0.10 20.73
CA GLU A 148 -17.03 0.21 22.15
C GLU A 148 -15.71 0.77 22.69
N MET A 149 -15.79 1.91 23.39
CA MET A 149 -14.63 2.64 23.89
C MET A 149 -13.74 1.86 24.87
N ARG A 150 -14.24 0.76 25.46
CA ARG A 150 -13.47 -0.11 26.36
C ARG A 150 -12.60 -1.14 25.62
N ASN A 151 -12.84 -1.35 24.33
CA ASN A 151 -12.12 -2.35 23.56
C ASN A 151 -10.90 -1.73 22.85
N SER A 152 -9.74 -1.83 23.49
CA SER A 152 -8.47 -1.32 22.97
C SER A 152 -8.06 -1.97 21.63
N VAL A 153 -8.41 -3.23 21.41
CA VAL A 153 -8.09 -3.96 20.17
C VAL A 153 -8.89 -3.38 19.00
N CYS A 154 -10.20 -3.22 19.16
CA CYS A 154 -11.04 -2.61 18.13
C CYS A 154 -10.70 -1.14 17.89
N HIS A 155 -10.33 -0.39 18.93
CA HIS A 155 -9.83 0.98 18.78
C HIS A 155 -8.58 1.03 17.89
N SER A 156 -7.60 0.16 18.16
CA SER A 156 -6.39 0.04 17.35
C SER A 156 -6.69 -0.43 15.93
N ALA A 157 -7.63 -1.37 15.76
CA ALA A 157 -8.09 -1.85 14.45
C ALA A 157 -8.67 -0.71 13.59
N THR A 158 -9.45 0.20 14.17
CA THR A 158 -9.98 1.37 13.45
C THR A 158 -8.87 2.31 13.01
N ILE A 159 -7.83 2.50 13.83
CA ILE A 159 -6.65 3.30 13.47
C ILE A 159 -5.87 2.63 12.32
N TYR A 160 -5.67 1.31 12.38
CA TYR A 160 -5.03 0.55 11.30
C TYR A 160 -5.84 0.65 10.00
N ALA A 161 -7.16 0.48 10.07
CA ALA A 161 -8.04 0.60 8.91
C ALA A 161 -7.98 2.01 8.29
N ASN A 162 -8.05 3.06 9.11
CA ASN A 162 -7.88 4.44 8.65
C ASN A 162 -6.54 4.65 7.92
N ALA A 163 -5.43 4.19 8.53
CA ALA A 163 -4.11 4.31 7.94
C ALA A 163 -3.99 3.57 6.60
N ILE A 164 -4.58 2.38 6.49
CA ILE A 164 -4.59 1.58 5.26
C ILE A 164 -5.48 2.21 4.18
N MET A 165 -6.68 2.69 4.54
CA MET A 165 -7.60 3.37 3.61
C MET A 165 -6.98 4.63 3.01
N HIS A 166 -6.20 5.36 3.81
CA HIS A 166 -5.57 6.61 3.41
C HIS A 166 -4.09 6.47 3.03
N ALA A 167 -3.59 5.24 2.83
CA ALA A 167 -2.19 4.98 2.55
C ALA A 167 -1.69 5.78 1.33
N GLY A 168 -0.71 6.67 1.53
CA GLY A 168 -0.14 7.53 0.49
C GLY A 168 -1.07 8.62 -0.06
N THR A 169 -2.20 8.92 0.59
CA THR A 169 -3.12 9.99 0.15
C THR A 169 -2.96 11.28 0.94
N THR A 170 -2.21 11.26 2.05
CA THR A 170 -1.92 12.41 2.94
C THR A 170 -3.11 13.15 3.53
N VAL A 171 -4.29 12.58 3.37
CA VAL A 171 -5.51 13.07 4.01
C VAL A 171 -5.56 12.51 5.42
N ASP A 172 -5.30 13.37 6.40
CA ASP A 172 -5.36 13.07 7.84
C ASP A 172 -6.62 13.66 8.52
N THR A 173 -7.63 14.06 7.73
CA THR A 173 -8.88 14.70 8.21
C THR A 173 -9.58 13.88 9.28
N PHE A 174 -9.62 12.56 9.15
CA PHE A 174 -10.21 11.68 10.16
C PHE A 174 -9.50 11.78 11.52
N LEU A 175 -8.16 11.91 11.55
CA LEU A 175 -7.43 12.03 12.81
C LEU A 175 -7.65 13.40 13.44
N ARG A 176 -7.65 14.47 12.63
CA ARG A 176 -7.89 15.85 13.07
C ARG A 176 -9.30 16.08 13.62
N GLU A 177 -10.32 15.50 12.99
CA GLU A 177 -11.70 15.59 13.48
C GLU A 177 -11.91 14.86 14.82
N ASN A 178 -11.03 13.92 15.17
CA ASN A 178 -11.24 12.96 16.25
C ASN A 178 -10.11 12.93 17.28
N LEU A 179 -9.43 14.06 17.50
CA LEU A 179 -8.31 14.19 18.44
C LEU A 179 -8.67 13.70 19.85
N ASP A 180 -9.83 14.08 20.38
CA ASP A 180 -10.32 13.67 21.71
C ASP A 180 -10.53 12.16 21.85
N TRP A 181 -10.78 11.48 20.72
CA TRP A 181 -10.94 10.03 20.70
C TRP A 181 -9.59 9.32 20.61
N LEU A 182 -8.62 9.91 19.90
CA LEU A 182 -7.27 9.39 19.75
C LEU A 182 -6.40 9.63 21.00
N SER A 183 -6.58 10.76 21.70
CA SER A 183 -5.86 11.09 22.93
C SER A 183 -6.17 10.13 24.09
N ARG A 184 -7.25 9.36 23.99
CA ARG A 184 -7.62 8.31 24.95
C ARG A 184 -6.90 6.98 24.72
N ALA A 185 -6.18 6.83 23.60
CA ALA A 185 -5.32 5.68 23.37
C ALA A 185 -4.24 5.63 24.47
N THR A 186 -3.87 4.43 24.94
CA THR A 186 -2.83 4.24 25.95
C THR A 186 -1.72 3.32 25.44
N ASN A 187 -0.48 3.54 25.90
CA ASN A 187 0.69 2.71 25.61
C ASN A 187 0.87 2.41 24.10
N TRP A 188 0.84 1.14 23.70
CA TRP A 188 1.02 0.68 22.31
C TRP A 188 -0.06 1.17 21.35
N ALA A 189 -1.26 1.52 21.82
CA ALA A 189 -2.25 2.16 20.96
C ALA A 189 -1.81 3.59 20.58
N LYS A 190 -1.10 4.32 21.46
CA LYS A 190 -0.47 5.62 21.13
C LYS A 190 0.68 5.44 20.12
N PHE A 191 1.47 4.39 20.31
CA PHE A 191 2.53 4.02 19.37
C PHE A 191 1.96 3.77 17.97
N SER A 192 0.92 2.94 17.87
CA SER A 192 0.25 2.66 16.60
C SER A 192 -0.42 3.91 16.02
N ALA A 193 -1.10 4.73 16.82
CA ALA A 193 -1.69 5.99 16.36
C ALA A 193 -0.67 6.90 15.68
N THR A 194 0.52 7.04 16.27
CA THR A 194 1.59 7.88 15.70
C THR A 194 2.24 7.19 14.49
N ALA A 195 2.46 5.87 14.55
CA ALA A 195 2.99 5.09 13.43
C ALA A 195 2.07 5.12 12.19
N GLY A 196 0.75 5.16 12.40
CA GLY A 196 -0.25 5.23 11.34
C GLY A 196 -0.16 6.49 10.47
N LEU A 197 0.32 7.61 11.03
CA LEU A 197 0.63 8.81 10.24
C LEU A 197 1.68 8.53 9.17
N GLY A 198 2.65 7.66 9.46
CA GLY A 198 3.69 7.27 8.50
C GLY A 198 3.13 6.54 7.27
N VAL A 199 2.08 5.74 7.44
CA VAL A 199 1.42 5.06 6.31
C VAL A 199 0.57 6.04 5.49
N ILE A 200 -0.14 6.96 6.15
CA ILE A 200 -0.95 7.99 5.48
C ILE A 200 -0.05 8.92 4.64
N HIS A 201 1.08 9.35 5.21
CA HIS A 201 2.06 10.24 4.59
C HIS A 201 3.17 9.50 3.82
N ARG A 202 2.97 8.22 3.48
CA ARG A 202 3.96 7.43 2.74
C ARG A 202 4.38 8.14 1.45
N GLY A 203 5.69 8.28 1.26
CA GLY A 203 6.26 8.93 0.08
C GLY A 203 6.47 10.45 0.17
N HIS A 204 6.08 11.11 1.26
CA HIS A 204 6.41 12.53 1.50
C HIS A 204 7.87 12.70 1.95
N LEU A 205 8.82 12.61 1.01
CA LEU A 205 10.24 12.58 1.36
C LEU A 205 10.75 13.93 1.90
N GLN A 206 10.30 15.06 1.36
CA GLN A 206 10.82 16.38 1.75
C GLN A 206 10.19 16.92 3.04
N GLN A 207 8.87 16.73 3.20
CA GLN A 207 8.09 17.25 4.34
C GLN A 207 7.84 16.21 5.44
N GLY A 208 8.20 14.93 5.24
CA GLY A 208 7.97 13.87 6.22
C GLY A 208 8.57 14.21 7.60
N ARG A 209 9.76 14.82 7.62
CA ARG A 209 10.39 15.28 8.87
C ARG A 209 9.67 16.46 9.51
N SER A 210 9.23 17.46 8.74
CA SER A 210 8.53 18.63 9.28
C SER A 210 7.15 18.26 9.83
N LEU A 211 6.45 17.32 9.18
CA LEU A 211 5.16 16.81 9.64
C LEU A 211 5.29 16.03 10.96
N MET A 212 6.34 15.23 11.09
CA MET A 212 6.59 14.43 12.29
C MET A 212 7.34 15.19 13.39
N ALA A 213 7.88 16.38 13.12
CA ALA A 213 8.65 17.18 14.08
C ALA A 213 7.98 17.41 15.44
N PRO A 214 6.64 17.58 15.55
CA PRO A 214 5.98 17.70 16.84
C PRO A 214 5.96 16.41 17.67
N TYR A 215 6.13 15.25 17.03
CA TYR A 215 6.08 13.92 17.66
C TYR A 215 7.46 13.29 17.83
N LEU A 216 8.48 13.83 17.18
CA LEU A 216 9.87 13.37 17.32
C LEU A 216 10.42 13.75 18.70
N PRO A 217 11.38 12.96 19.23
CA PRO A 217 12.05 13.29 20.47
C PRO A 217 12.79 14.62 20.31
N GLN A 218 12.25 15.68 20.91
CA GLN A 218 12.92 16.97 21.05
C GLN A 218 13.76 16.89 22.31
N GLY A 219 15.08 17.10 22.22
CA GLY A 219 16.04 16.96 23.33
C GLY A 219 15.89 17.97 24.48
N GLY A 220 14.67 18.22 24.97
CA GLY A 220 14.32 19.12 26.06
C GLY A 220 13.06 18.67 26.82
N THR A 221 12.81 19.30 27.97
CA THR A 221 11.77 18.97 28.98
C THR A 221 10.31 19.23 28.53
N GLY A 222 9.98 18.97 27.26
CA GLY A 222 8.65 19.04 26.68
C GLY A 222 8.31 17.84 25.78
N GLY A 223 9.02 16.72 25.93
CA GLY A 223 8.83 15.51 25.13
C GLY A 223 7.47 14.85 25.35
N GLY A 224 6.90 14.33 24.27
CA GLY A 224 5.64 13.58 24.30
C GLY A 224 5.80 12.25 25.06
N SER A 225 4.75 11.43 25.07
CA SER A 225 4.86 10.06 25.60
C SER A 225 5.95 9.27 24.84
N PRO A 226 6.78 8.45 25.51
CA PRO A 226 7.81 7.63 24.84
C PRO A 226 7.25 6.72 23.73
N TYR A 227 5.98 6.34 23.85
CA TYR A 227 5.27 5.57 22.83
C TYR A 227 4.98 6.39 21.57
N SER A 228 4.68 7.69 21.72
CA SER A 228 4.47 8.57 20.58
C SER A 228 5.81 8.86 19.89
N GLU A 229 6.86 9.14 20.66
CA GLU A 229 8.22 9.37 20.13
C GLU A 229 8.76 8.13 19.39
N GLY A 230 8.64 6.94 19.97
CA GLY A 230 8.99 5.69 19.30
C GLY A 230 8.13 5.43 18.06
N GLY A 231 6.82 5.70 18.13
CA GLY A 231 5.92 5.59 16.99
C GLY A 231 6.26 6.56 15.86
N ALA A 232 6.78 7.74 16.18
CA ALA A 232 7.20 8.75 15.22
C ALA A 232 8.47 8.33 14.44
N LEU A 233 9.44 7.71 15.12
CA LEU A 233 10.62 7.15 14.47
C LEU A 233 10.26 6.00 13.53
N TYR A 234 9.32 5.13 13.94
CA TYR A 234 8.81 4.08 13.09
C TYR A 234 8.02 4.62 11.88
N ALA A 235 7.17 5.63 12.09
CA ALA A 235 6.47 6.34 11.01
C ALA A 235 7.44 6.95 10.00
N LEU A 236 8.55 7.56 10.45
CA LEU A 236 9.56 8.13 9.58
C LEU A 236 10.21 7.05 8.69
N GLY A 237 10.48 5.86 9.23
CA GLY A 237 10.93 4.72 8.43
C GLY A 237 9.90 4.21 7.43
N LEU A 238 8.60 4.19 7.79
CA LEU A 238 7.52 3.83 6.86
C LEU A 238 7.37 4.83 5.70
N ILE A 239 7.56 6.13 5.96
CA ILE A 239 7.54 7.18 4.92
C ILE A 239 8.71 6.99 3.94
N HIS A 240 9.88 6.66 4.47
CA HIS A 240 11.14 6.53 3.73
C HIS A 240 11.53 5.09 3.42
N ALA A 241 10.57 4.17 3.37
CA ALA A 241 10.83 2.77 3.08
C ALA A 241 11.60 2.62 1.75
N ASN A 242 12.72 1.90 1.77
CA ASN A 242 13.73 1.75 0.70
C ASN A 242 14.49 3.02 0.27
N HIS A 243 14.08 4.21 0.71
CA HIS A 243 14.54 5.51 0.21
C HIS A 243 15.14 6.37 1.35
N GLY A 244 15.98 5.74 2.17
CA GLY A 244 16.44 6.29 3.44
C GLY A 244 17.69 7.18 3.41
N GLU A 245 18.30 7.49 2.27
CA GLU A 245 19.63 8.15 2.21
C GLU A 245 19.71 9.44 3.05
N GLY A 246 18.65 10.26 3.06
CA GLY A 246 18.60 11.49 3.85
C GLY A 246 18.31 11.32 5.35
N ILE A 247 17.84 10.15 5.81
CA ILE A 247 17.31 9.95 7.17
C ILE A 247 18.04 8.88 7.97
N LYS A 248 18.75 7.97 7.30
CA LYS A 248 19.56 6.94 7.96
C LYS A 248 20.40 7.52 9.10
N GLN A 249 21.11 8.62 8.84
CA GLN A 249 21.95 9.27 9.85
C GLN A 249 21.14 9.80 11.05
N PHE A 250 19.98 10.40 10.81
CA PHE A 250 19.13 10.91 11.88
C PHE A 250 18.56 9.79 12.76
N LEU A 251 18.09 8.69 12.16
CA LEU A 251 17.61 7.52 12.90
C LEU A 251 18.73 6.85 13.69
N ARG A 252 19.93 6.82 13.11
CA ARG A 252 21.16 6.33 13.74
C ARG A 252 21.53 7.15 14.99
N ASP A 253 21.55 8.47 14.86
CA ASP A 253 21.82 9.38 15.99
C ASP A 253 20.72 9.27 17.07
N SER A 254 19.46 9.08 16.66
CA SER A 254 18.33 8.86 17.57
C SER A 254 18.43 7.53 18.34
N LEU A 255 18.94 6.48 17.68
CA LEU A 255 19.17 5.18 18.30
C LEU A 255 20.30 5.24 19.35
N ARG A 256 21.40 5.93 19.02
CA ARG A 256 22.56 6.10 19.91
C ARG A 256 22.27 6.97 21.13
N SER A 257 21.37 7.96 20.99
CA SER A 257 21.08 8.92 22.05
C SER A 257 20.11 8.41 23.12
N THR A 258 19.37 7.32 22.85
CA THR A 258 18.26 6.87 23.69
C THR A 258 18.47 5.47 24.25
N THR A 259 18.15 5.29 25.53
CA THR A 259 18.17 3.98 26.23
C THR A 259 16.77 3.44 26.55
N VAL A 260 15.72 4.15 26.15
CA VAL A 260 14.32 3.74 26.39
C VAL A 260 13.89 2.70 25.36
N GLU A 261 13.48 1.52 25.83
CA GLU A 261 13.17 0.35 24.99
C GLU A 261 12.15 0.63 23.87
N VAL A 262 11.11 1.42 24.16
CA VAL A 262 10.03 1.74 23.20
C VAL A 262 10.54 2.62 22.06
N ILE A 263 11.41 3.58 22.37
CA ILE A 263 11.99 4.47 21.38
C ILE A 263 13.03 3.70 20.56
N GLN A 264 13.85 2.85 21.20
CA GLN A 264 14.77 1.95 20.51
C GLN A 264 14.04 0.97 19.57
N HIS A 265 12.89 0.43 19.99
CA HIS A 265 12.05 -0.43 19.16
C HIS A 265 11.59 0.28 17.88
N GLY A 266 11.03 1.49 18.01
CA GLY A 266 10.60 2.29 16.86
C GLY A 266 11.75 2.75 15.97
N ALA A 267 12.89 3.13 16.57
CA ALA A 267 14.11 3.51 15.87
C ALA A 267 14.70 2.34 15.07
N CYS A 268 14.77 1.14 15.65
CA CYS A 268 15.27 -0.07 14.96
C CYS A 268 14.39 -0.38 13.74
N LEU A 269 13.06 -0.52 13.94
CA LEU A 269 12.14 -0.80 12.83
C LEU A 269 12.19 0.28 11.75
N GLY A 270 12.26 1.55 12.15
CA GLY A 270 12.36 2.66 11.22
C GLY A 270 13.66 2.64 10.42
N LEU A 271 14.78 2.34 11.09
CA LEU A 271 16.09 2.24 10.46
C LEU A 271 16.15 1.07 9.49
N GLY A 272 15.68 -0.12 9.89
CA GLY A 272 15.61 -1.31 9.04
C GLY A 272 14.76 -1.10 7.78
N LEU A 273 13.63 -0.38 7.89
CA LEU A 273 12.79 0.00 6.74
C LEU A 273 13.48 1.00 5.80
N ALA A 274 14.18 1.99 6.37
CA ALA A 274 14.91 2.99 5.60
C ALA A 274 16.17 2.42 4.90
N SER A 275 16.74 1.35 5.45
CA SER A 275 17.95 0.67 4.95
C SER A 275 17.68 -0.68 4.28
N LEU A 276 16.44 -0.96 3.88
CA LEU A 276 16.05 -2.25 3.32
C LEU A 276 16.94 -2.64 2.12
N GLY A 277 17.58 -3.82 2.20
CA GLY A 277 18.39 -4.38 1.13
C GLY A 277 19.64 -3.59 0.76
N THR A 278 20.14 -2.71 1.64
CA THR A 278 21.35 -1.89 1.36
C THR A 278 22.65 -2.54 1.79
N ALA A 279 22.59 -3.63 2.56
CA ALA A 279 23.76 -4.38 3.02
C ALA A 279 24.81 -3.54 3.79
N ASP A 280 24.38 -2.48 4.48
CA ASP A 280 25.28 -1.57 5.21
C ASP A 280 25.76 -2.19 6.53
N GLU A 281 27.06 -2.47 6.59
CA GLU A 281 27.74 -3.10 7.73
C GLU A 281 27.72 -2.22 8.99
N ASP A 282 27.83 -0.91 8.82
CA ASP A 282 27.93 0.01 9.96
C ASP A 282 26.58 0.04 10.70
N ILE A 283 25.46 0.08 9.96
CA ILE A 283 24.12 0.06 10.54
C ILE A 283 23.86 -1.29 11.23
N TYR A 284 24.35 -2.38 10.64
CA TYR A 284 24.22 -3.72 11.21
C TYR A 284 24.83 -3.82 12.61
N GLU A 285 26.08 -3.35 12.78
CA GLU A 285 26.77 -3.40 14.08
C GLU A 285 26.06 -2.56 15.15
N GLU A 286 25.41 -1.46 14.79
CA GLU A 286 24.65 -0.67 15.75
C GLU A 286 23.36 -1.34 16.20
N ILE A 287 22.62 -1.94 15.28
CA ILE A 287 21.41 -2.69 15.62
C ILE A 287 21.79 -3.91 16.47
N LYS A 288 22.93 -4.55 16.17
CA LYS A 288 23.50 -5.65 16.95
C LYS A 288 23.86 -5.23 18.38
N ASN A 289 24.42 -4.04 18.59
CA ASN A 289 24.67 -3.52 19.94
C ASN A 289 23.38 -3.38 20.76
N VAL A 290 22.27 -2.98 20.13
CA VAL A 290 20.95 -2.91 20.78
C VAL A 290 20.41 -4.30 21.09
N LEU A 291 20.61 -5.26 20.19
CA LEU A 291 20.24 -6.66 20.41
C LEU A 291 20.97 -7.26 21.63
N TYR A 292 22.26 -6.98 21.80
CA TYR A 292 23.07 -7.42 22.95
C TYR A 292 22.76 -6.71 24.26
N THR A 293 21.91 -5.68 24.24
CA THR A 293 21.34 -5.10 25.47
C THR A 293 20.31 -6.06 26.11
N ASP A 294 19.91 -7.12 25.40
CA ASP A 294 19.00 -8.20 25.84
C ASP A 294 17.63 -7.70 26.35
N SER A 295 17.16 -6.58 25.77
CA SER A 295 15.80 -6.09 26.02
C SER A 295 14.80 -6.81 25.11
N ALA A 296 13.75 -7.38 25.70
CA ALA A 296 12.79 -8.21 24.96
C ALA A 296 12.06 -7.46 23.83
N VAL A 297 11.72 -6.18 24.00
CA VAL A 297 10.96 -5.40 23.00
C VAL A 297 11.88 -4.78 21.96
N ALA A 298 13.00 -4.19 22.38
CA ALA A 298 13.97 -3.62 21.46
C ALA A 298 14.66 -4.71 20.63
N GLY A 299 14.96 -5.86 21.23
CA GLY A 299 15.60 -7.01 20.58
C GLY A 299 14.74 -7.66 19.50
N GLU A 300 13.41 -7.71 19.64
CA GLU A 300 12.49 -8.17 18.58
C GLU A 300 12.59 -7.28 17.34
N ALA A 301 12.52 -5.96 17.53
CA ALA A 301 12.69 -5.00 16.44
C ALA A 301 14.10 -5.05 15.84
N ALA A 302 15.14 -5.20 16.66
CA ALA A 302 16.52 -5.32 16.21
C ALA A 302 16.70 -6.55 15.30
N GLY A 303 16.21 -7.72 15.71
CA GLY A 303 16.29 -8.94 14.90
C GLY A 303 15.59 -8.82 13.55
N ILE A 304 14.38 -8.24 13.52
CA ILE A 304 13.66 -7.98 12.25
C ILE A 304 14.44 -6.98 11.39
N SER A 305 14.97 -5.91 11.99
CA SER A 305 15.67 -4.83 11.28
C SER A 305 17.00 -5.29 10.69
N MET A 306 17.74 -6.15 11.39
CA MET A 306 18.93 -6.83 10.86
C MET A 306 18.59 -7.66 9.62
N GLY A 307 17.46 -8.39 9.66
CA GLY A 307 16.96 -9.12 8.49
C GLY A 307 16.58 -8.21 7.33
N LEU A 308 15.84 -7.12 7.59
CA LEU A 308 15.43 -6.13 6.56
C LEU A 308 16.64 -5.46 5.88
N LEU A 309 17.69 -5.16 6.64
CA LEU A 309 18.93 -4.59 6.12
C LEU A 309 19.70 -5.57 5.22
N MET A 310 19.71 -6.85 5.59
CA MET A 310 20.49 -7.93 4.95
C MET A 310 19.68 -8.79 3.96
N VAL A 311 18.49 -8.34 3.52
CA VAL A 311 17.61 -9.12 2.62
C VAL A 311 18.37 -9.58 1.38
N GLY A 312 18.34 -10.88 1.10
CA GLY A 312 18.89 -11.49 -0.12
C GLY A 312 20.42 -11.49 -0.22
N THR A 313 21.15 -11.11 0.83
CA THR A 313 22.62 -11.10 0.82
C THR A 313 23.22 -12.48 1.09
N GLY A 314 22.50 -13.40 1.76
CA GLY A 314 23.02 -14.73 2.11
C GLY A 314 24.31 -14.70 2.94
N SER A 315 24.51 -13.65 3.75
CA SER A 315 25.73 -13.43 4.52
C SER A 315 25.91 -14.43 5.68
N ASP A 316 27.17 -14.76 6.00
CA ASP A 316 27.56 -15.58 7.16
C ASP A 316 27.04 -15.03 8.49
N LYS A 317 26.69 -13.75 8.53
CA LYS A 317 26.03 -13.07 9.65
C LYS A 317 24.71 -13.73 10.09
N ALA A 318 24.04 -14.47 9.20
CA ALA A 318 22.86 -15.24 9.58
C ALA A 318 23.19 -16.32 10.63
N ASN A 319 24.39 -16.91 10.57
CA ASN A 319 24.85 -17.90 11.56
C ASN A 319 25.15 -17.27 12.91
N GLU A 320 25.65 -16.03 12.92
CA GLU A 320 25.84 -15.26 14.16
C GLU A 320 24.50 -14.96 14.83
N MET A 321 23.49 -14.54 14.05
CA MET A 321 22.12 -14.34 14.55
C MET A 321 21.52 -15.64 15.12
N LEU A 322 21.75 -16.77 14.46
CA LEU A 322 21.29 -18.08 14.93
C LEU A 322 21.97 -18.48 16.24
N THR A 323 23.28 -18.23 16.35
CA THR A 323 24.04 -18.50 17.59
C THR A 323 23.47 -17.71 18.75
N TYR A 324 23.23 -16.41 18.57
CA TYR A 324 22.64 -15.58 19.61
C TYR A 324 21.20 -15.98 19.95
N ALA A 325 20.41 -16.42 18.97
CA ALA A 325 19.06 -16.92 19.22
C ALA A 325 19.02 -18.12 20.18
N HIS A 326 20.06 -18.97 20.18
CA HIS A 326 20.22 -20.07 21.13
C HIS A 326 20.66 -19.63 22.54
N GLU A 327 21.37 -18.52 22.65
CA GLU A 327 21.86 -18.01 23.94
C GLU A 327 20.76 -17.29 24.72
N THR A 328 19.90 -16.54 24.02
CA THR A 328 18.83 -15.76 24.65
C THR A 328 17.70 -16.63 25.16
N GLN A 329 17.06 -16.19 26.25
CA GLN A 329 15.86 -16.84 26.81
C GLN A 329 14.56 -16.10 26.43
N HIS A 330 14.68 -14.94 25.79
CA HIS A 330 13.54 -14.10 25.45
C HIS A 330 12.89 -14.52 24.14
N GLU A 331 11.70 -15.13 24.22
CA GLU A 331 10.93 -15.60 23.04
C GLU A 331 10.75 -14.53 21.95
N LYS A 332 10.57 -13.26 22.34
CA LYS A 332 10.42 -12.14 21.40
C LYS A 332 11.69 -11.90 20.57
N ILE A 333 12.85 -12.01 21.21
CA ILE A 333 14.15 -11.85 20.56
C ILE A 333 14.37 -13.03 19.61
N ILE A 334 14.15 -14.26 20.09
CA ILE A 334 14.24 -15.49 19.27
C ILE A 334 13.32 -15.38 18.04
N ARG A 335 12.08 -14.91 18.20
CA ARG A 335 11.14 -14.73 17.09
C ARG A 335 11.60 -13.66 16.09
N GLY A 336 12.05 -12.51 16.59
CA GLY A 336 12.58 -11.43 15.75
C GLY A 336 13.81 -11.88 14.95
N LEU A 337 14.72 -12.63 15.57
CA LEU A 337 15.89 -13.21 14.92
C LEU A 337 15.51 -14.32 13.95
N ALA A 338 14.57 -15.20 14.30
CA ALA A 338 14.10 -16.27 13.44
C ALA A 338 13.52 -15.73 12.12
N LEU A 339 12.73 -14.65 12.19
CA LEU A 339 12.26 -13.94 11.00
C LEU A 339 13.39 -13.18 10.30
N GLY A 340 14.28 -12.54 11.07
CA GLY A 340 15.43 -11.81 10.52
C GLY A 340 16.33 -12.72 9.67
N ILE A 341 16.65 -13.90 10.17
CA ILE A 341 17.40 -14.95 9.46
C ILE A 341 16.65 -15.37 8.20
N ALA A 342 15.34 -15.61 8.29
CA ALA A 342 14.52 -15.97 7.14
C ALA A 342 14.54 -14.90 6.02
N LEU A 343 14.62 -13.62 6.38
CA LEU A 343 14.73 -12.52 5.42
C LEU A 343 16.09 -12.48 4.71
N THR A 344 17.18 -12.89 5.37
CA THR A 344 18.52 -12.88 4.78
C THR A 344 18.69 -13.88 3.63
N VAL A 345 17.94 -14.98 3.66
CA VAL A 345 18.00 -16.07 2.65
C VAL A 345 17.05 -15.88 1.46
N TYR A 346 16.40 -14.72 1.36
CA TYR A 346 15.46 -14.42 0.29
C TYR A 346 16.09 -14.61 -1.10
N GLY A 347 15.45 -15.40 -1.97
CA GLY A 347 15.88 -15.62 -3.35
C GLY A 347 17.19 -16.41 -3.55
N ARG A 348 17.72 -17.07 -2.51
CA ARG A 348 18.97 -17.84 -2.54
C ARG A 348 18.80 -19.33 -2.88
N GLU A 349 17.57 -19.82 -3.01
CA GLU A 349 17.24 -21.21 -3.36
C GLU A 349 18.12 -22.26 -2.63
N GLU A 350 18.96 -23.01 -3.37
CA GLU A 350 19.76 -24.12 -2.84
C GLU A 350 20.85 -23.68 -1.85
N GLU A 351 21.37 -22.45 -1.93
CA GLU A 351 22.40 -21.95 -1.00
C GLU A 351 21.87 -21.90 0.44
N ALA A 352 20.55 -21.68 0.59
CA ALA A 352 19.89 -21.58 1.89
C ALA A 352 19.52 -22.94 2.50
N ASP A 353 19.58 -24.05 1.74
CA ASP A 353 19.11 -25.37 2.19
C ASP A 353 19.83 -25.82 3.47
N THR A 354 21.13 -25.52 3.60
CA THR A 354 21.93 -25.89 4.78
C THR A 354 21.42 -25.22 6.07
N LEU A 355 21.14 -23.92 6.01
CA LEU A 355 20.63 -23.14 7.13
C LEU A 355 19.18 -23.52 7.45
N ILE A 356 18.36 -23.76 6.42
CA ILE A 356 16.97 -24.22 6.59
C ILE A 356 16.94 -25.59 7.28
N GLU A 357 17.80 -26.53 6.90
CA GLU A 357 17.89 -27.84 7.55
C GLU A 357 18.31 -27.74 9.03
N GLN A 358 19.20 -26.80 9.36
CA GLN A 358 19.59 -26.54 10.75
C GLN A 358 18.40 -26.01 11.56
N MET A 359 17.75 -24.94 11.09
CA MET A 359 16.61 -24.32 11.79
C MET A 359 15.41 -25.27 11.92
N THR A 360 15.14 -26.11 10.92
CA THR A 360 13.97 -27.00 10.93
C THR A 360 14.14 -28.26 11.78
N ARG A 361 15.38 -28.65 12.09
CA ARG A 361 15.69 -29.78 12.98
C ARG A 361 15.90 -29.35 14.44
N ASP A 362 15.79 -28.06 14.70
CA ASP A 362 15.98 -27.49 16.02
C ASP A 362 14.96 -28.02 17.04
N GLN A 363 15.37 -28.09 18.30
CA GLN A 363 14.48 -28.41 19.41
C GLN A 363 13.49 -27.28 19.67
N ASP A 364 13.93 -26.02 19.48
CA ASP A 364 13.10 -24.85 19.76
C ASP A 364 12.03 -24.64 18.68
N PRO A 365 10.73 -24.63 19.04
CA PRO A 365 9.65 -24.46 18.06
C PRO A 365 9.69 -23.12 17.32
N ILE A 366 10.22 -22.06 17.95
CA ILE A 366 10.32 -20.71 17.36
C ILE A 366 11.39 -20.68 16.25
N LEU A 367 12.47 -21.44 16.40
CA LEU A 367 13.50 -21.58 15.36
C LEU A 367 12.98 -22.44 14.20
N ARG A 368 12.27 -23.55 14.49
CA ARG A 368 11.58 -24.32 13.44
C ARG A 368 10.55 -23.47 12.68
N TYR A 369 9.84 -22.61 13.39
CA TYR A 369 8.93 -21.61 12.83
C TYR A 369 9.65 -20.65 11.87
N GLY A 370 10.80 -20.10 12.26
CA GLY A 370 11.66 -19.31 11.37
C GLY A 370 12.14 -20.10 10.16
N GLY A 371 12.47 -21.38 10.34
CA GLY A 371 12.85 -22.29 9.26
C GLY A 371 11.76 -22.45 8.18
N MET A 372 10.47 -22.43 8.56
CA MET A 372 9.37 -22.43 7.58
C MET A 372 9.32 -21.15 6.76
N TYR A 373 9.54 -19.98 7.38
CA TYR A 373 9.65 -18.70 6.65
C TYR A 373 10.91 -18.65 5.78
N ALA A 374 12.03 -19.17 6.27
CA ALA A 374 13.28 -19.24 5.51
C ALA A 374 13.08 -20.08 4.23
N LEU A 375 12.42 -21.24 4.35
CA LEU A 375 12.06 -22.07 3.20
C LEU A 375 11.09 -21.35 2.24
N ALA A 376 10.12 -20.59 2.78
CA ALA A 376 9.16 -19.84 1.98
C ALA A 376 9.80 -18.70 1.17
N LEU A 377 10.73 -17.96 1.80
CA LEU A 377 11.40 -16.79 1.22
C LEU A 377 12.57 -17.18 0.31
N ALA A 378 13.26 -18.29 0.58
CA ALA A 378 14.31 -18.80 -0.29
C ALA A 378 13.75 -19.29 -1.63
N TYR A 379 12.57 -19.92 -1.62
CA TYR A 379 11.88 -20.46 -2.80
C TYR A 379 10.67 -19.62 -3.24
N SER A 380 10.64 -18.33 -2.91
CA SER A 380 9.52 -17.44 -3.25
C SER A 380 9.28 -17.39 -4.76
N GLY A 381 8.04 -17.63 -5.21
CA GLY A 381 7.68 -17.55 -6.63
C GLY A 381 8.23 -18.67 -7.54
N THR A 382 9.00 -19.62 -7.02
CA THR A 382 9.63 -20.70 -7.82
C THR A 382 8.73 -21.90 -8.08
N ALA A 383 7.66 -22.09 -7.29
CA ALA A 383 6.79 -23.27 -7.32
C ALA A 383 7.54 -24.63 -7.23
N ASN A 384 8.66 -24.68 -6.50
CA ASN A 384 9.46 -25.89 -6.39
C ASN A 384 8.74 -27.01 -5.60
N ASN A 385 8.59 -28.19 -6.24
CA ASN A 385 7.97 -29.37 -5.64
C ASN A 385 8.68 -29.88 -4.38
N LYS A 386 10.02 -29.73 -4.27
CA LYS A 386 10.77 -30.14 -3.07
C LYS A 386 10.32 -29.33 -1.86
N ALA A 387 10.29 -28.01 -1.99
CA ALA A 387 9.87 -27.09 -0.94
C ALA A 387 8.39 -27.32 -0.54
N ILE A 388 7.50 -27.47 -1.52
CA ILE A 388 6.07 -27.75 -1.27
C ILE A 388 5.91 -29.05 -0.47
N ARG A 389 6.61 -30.12 -0.85
CA ARG A 389 6.54 -31.41 -0.15
C ARG A 389 7.03 -31.31 1.30
N GLN A 390 8.11 -30.56 1.52
CA GLN A 390 8.67 -30.35 2.86
C GLN A 390 7.72 -29.54 3.73
N LEU A 391 7.16 -28.43 3.21
CA LEU A 391 6.16 -27.63 3.91
C LEU A 391 4.91 -28.45 4.27
N LEU A 392 4.38 -29.24 3.34
CA LEU A 392 3.25 -30.13 3.59
C LEU A 392 3.56 -31.21 4.64
N HIS A 393 4.81 -31.70 4.68
CA HIS A 393 5.23 -32.64 5.71
C HIS A 393 5.16 -31.98 7.10
N PHE A 394 5.82 -30.83 7.29
CA PHE A 394 5.82 -30.11 8.56
C PHE A 394 4.43 -29.62 9.00
N ALA A 395 3.55 -29.30 8.06
CA ALA A 395 2.16 -28.93 8.34
C ALA A 395 1.37 -30.04 9.07
N VAL A 396 1.78 -31.31 8.92
CA VAL A 396 1.11 -32.47 9.52
C VAL A 396 1.95 -33.12 10.62
N SER A 397 3.27 -33.21 10.45
CA SER A 397 4.16 -34.00 11.31
C SER A 397 4.65 -33.26 12.55
N ASP A 398 4.82 -31.93 12.51
CA ASP A 398 5.29 -31.18 13.67
C ASP A 398 4.25 -31.21 14.79
N VAL A 399 4.67 -31.04 16.04
CA VAL A 399 3.79 -31.02 17.21
C VAL A 399 3.30 -29.59 17.50
N SER A 400 4.10 -28.58 17.16
CA SER A 400 3.79 -27.17 17.41
C SER A 400 2.79 -26.62 16.39
N ASP A 401 1.69 -26.06 16.88
CA ASP A 401 0.68 -25.44 16.02
C ASP A 401 1.18 -24.16 15.31
N ASP A 402 2.17 -23.47 15.89
CA ASP A 402 2.79 -22.30 15.26
C ASP A 402 3.59 -22.69 14.01
N VAL A 403 4.33 -23.80 14.07
CA VAL A 403 5.06 -24.35 12.92
C VAL A 403 4.07 -24.84 11.87
N ARG A 404 3.01 -25.56 12.27
CA ARG A 404 1.96 -26.05 11.35
C ARG A 404 1.26 -24.92 10.60
N ARG A 405 0.81 -23.89 11.31
CA ARG A 405 0.18 -22.69 10.71
C ARG A 405 1.10 -22.08 9.67
N THR A 406 2.37 -21.92 10.03
CA THR A 406 3.37 -21.23 9.20
C THR A 406 3.76 -22.05 7.99
N ALA A 407 3.87 -23.37 8.14
CA ALA A 407 4.16 -24.27 7.03
C ALA A 407 3.08 -24.19 5.95
N VAL A 408 1.80 -24.05 6.33
CA VAL A 408 0.71 -23.84 5.37
C VAL A 408 0.74 -22.43 4.79
N LEU A 409 0.95 -21.40 5.62
CA LEU A 409 1.05 -20.00 5.18
C LEU A 409 2.18 -19.82 4.15
N ALA A 410 3.33 -20.46 4.38
CA ALA A 410 4.50 -20.48 3.52
C ALA A 410 4.21 -20.99 2.10
N LEU A 411 3.23 -21.89 1.92
CA LEU A 411 2.81 -22.34 0.60
C LEU A 411 2.33 -21.17 -0.27
N GLY A 412 1.70 -20.16 0.35
CA GLY A 412 1.27 -18.95 -0.35
C GLY A 412 2.44 -18.16 -0.96
N PHE A 413 3.59 -18.11 -0.28
CA PHE A 413 4.80 -17.45 -0.79
C PHE A 413 5.53 -18.26 -1.87
N VAL A 414 5.49 -19.59 -1.82
CA VAL A 414 6.11 -20.43 -2.85
C VAL A 414 5.27 -20.45 -4.15
N LEU A 415 3.94 -20.31 -4.03
CA LEU A 415 2.98 -20.51 -5.12
C LEU A 415 2.36 -19.23 -5.70
N TYR A 416 2.72 -18.02 -5.24
CA TYR A 416 2.08 -16.80 -5.77
C TYR A 416 2.35 -16.54 -7.27
N SER A 417 3.36 -17.19 -7.86
CA SER A 417 3.61 -17.13 -9.30
C SER A 417 2.51 -17.77 -10.12
N ASP A 418 1.91 -18.86 -9.61
CA ASP A 418 0.83 -19.62 -10.22
C ASP A 418 -0.39 -19.70 -9.27
N PRO A 419 -1.18 -18.61 -9.17
CA PRO A 419 -2.26 -18.49 -8.18
C PRO A 419 -3.40 -19.51 -8.36
N GLU A 420 -3.52 -20.14 -9.53
CA GLU A 420 -4.53 -21.19 -9.80
C GLU A 420 -4.24 -22.51 -9.07
N GLN A 421 -2.98 -22.79 -8.74
CA GLN A 421 -2.60 -24.05 -8.09
C GLN A 421 -2.84 -24.03 -6.57
N THR A 422 -2.73 -22.86 -5.94
CA THR A 422 -2.82 -22.74 -4.48
C THR A 422 -4.15 -23.24 -3.91
N PRO A 423 -5.33 -22.84 -4.41
CA PRO A 423 -6.61 -23.31 -3.86
C PRO A 423 -6.74 -24.84 -3.92
N ARG A 424 -6.18 -25.47 -4.97
CA ARG A 424 -6.25 -26.93 -5.16
C ARG A 424 -5.42 -27.69 -4.13
N ILE A 425 -4.22 -27.20 -3.82
CA ILE A 425 -3.33 -27.81 -2.83
C ILE A 425 -3.87 -27.60 -1.42
N VAL A 426 -4.39 -26.39 -1.15
CA VAL A 426 -4.82 -25.97 0.18
C VAL A 426 -6.24 -26.46 0.53
N SER A 427 -7.05 -26.87 -0.44
CA SER A 427 -8.43 -27.31 -0.22
C SER A 427 -8.58 -28.44 0.81
N LEU A 428 -7.63 -29.38 0.87
CA LEU A 428 -7.68 -30.45 1.88
C LEU A 428 -7.28 -29.94 3.27
N LEU A 429 -6.40 -28.94 3.33
CA LEU A 429 -5.90 -28.35 4.57
C LEU A 429 -6.93 -27.42 5.23
N SER A 430 -7.76 -26.74 4.44
CA SER A 430 -8.86 -25.92 4.94
C SER A 430 -9.96 -26.73 5.65
N GLU A 431 -10.09 -28.02 5.34
CA GLU A 431 -11.04 -28.93 6.00
C GLU A 431 -10.44 -29.66 7.21
N SER A 432 -9.19 -29.34 7.56
CA SER A 432 -8.52 -29.99 8.69
C SER A 432 -9.21 -29.68 10.03
N TYR A 433 -9.12 -30.64 10.96
CA TYR A 433 -9.67 -30.45 12.31
C TYR A 433 -8.94 -29.33 13.08
N ASN A 434 -7.64 -29.13 12.83
CA ASN A 434 -6.81 -28.16 13.53
C ASN A 434 -7.11 -26.72 13.05
N PRO A 435 -7.61 -25.82 13.92
CA PRO A 435 -7.91 -24.44 13.55
C PRO A 435 -6.69 -23.66 13.05
N HIS A 436 -5.48 -23.95 13.55
CA HIS A 436 -4.24 -23.27 13.13
C HIS A 436 -3.88 -23.56 11.66
N VAL A 437 -4.14 -24.78 11.22
CA VAL A 437 -3.95 -25.21 9.82
C VAL A 437 -5.01 -24.56 8.93
N ARG A 438 -6.28 -24.51 9.36
CA ARG A 438 -7.35 -23.79 8.63
C ARG A 438 -7.06 -22.30 8.49
N TYR A 439 -6.52 -21.66 9.53
CA TYR A 439 -6.08 -20.27 9.48
C TYR A 439 -4.93 -20.07 8.48
N GLY A 440 -3.90 -20.93 8.55
CA GLY A 440 -2.76 -20.90 7.62
C GLY A 440 -3.21 -21.08 6.18
N ALA A 441 -4.19 -21.96 5.94
CA ALA A 441 -4.82 -22.20 4.64
C ALA A 441 -5.51 -20.94 4.10
N ALA A 442 -6.30 -20.25 4.95
CA ALA A 442 -6.97 -19.01 4.56
C ALA A 442 -5.96 -17.93 4.13
N LEU A 443 -4.93 -17.67 4.94
CA LEU A 443 -3.92 -16.67 4.61
C LEU A 443 -3.04 -17.07 3.41
N ALA A 444 -2.72 -18.35 3.23
CA ALA A 444 -1.96 -18.82 2.07
C ALA A 444 -2.67 -18.45 0.76
N VAL A 445 -3.99 -18.68 0.70
CA VAL A 445 -4.84 -18.28 -0.43
C VAL A 445 -4.91 -16.76 -0.56
N GLY A 446 -5.02 -16.05 0.57
CA GLY A 446 -5.02 -14.58 0.59
C GLY A 446 -3.75 -13.96 0.00
N ILE A 447 -2.58 -14.53 0.33
CA ILE A 447 -1.27 -14.07 -0.15
C ILE A 447 -1.08 -14.44 -1.62
N SER A 448 -1.31 -15.69 -2.02
CA SER A 448 -1.06 -16.12 -3.39
C SER A 448 -2.04 -15.53 -4.39
N CYS A 449 -3.31 -15.40 -4.02
CA CYS A 449 -4.38 -14.96 -4.92
C CYS A 449 -4.70 -13.46 -4.76
N ALA A 450 -3.85 -12.68 -4.08
CA ALA A 450 -4.06 -11.26 -3.85
C ALA A 450 -4.28 -10.50 -5.17
N GLY A 451 -5.36 -9.71 -5.25
CA GLY A 451 -5.69 -8.90 -6.43
C GLY A 451 -6.05 -9.66 -7.71
N THR A 452 -6.20 -11.00 -7.66
CA THR A 452 -6.53 -11.82 -8.85
C THR A 452 -8.02 -12.03 -9.07
N GLY A 453 -8.82 -12.04 -7.99
CA GLY A 453 -10.28 -12.30 -8.07
C GLY A 453 -10.68 -13.71 -8.46
N LEU A 454 -9.82 -14.71 -8.22
CA LEU A 454 -10.11 -16.11 -8.59
C LEU A 454 -11.38 -16.63 -7.89
N SER A 455 -12.31 -17.16 -8.68
CA SER A 455 -13.57 -17.70 -8.18
C SER A 455 -13.40 -18.92 -7.28
N GLU A 456 -12.44 -19.80 -7.60
CA GLU A 456 -12.09 -20.97 -6.78
C GLU A 456 -11.60 -20.56 -5.39
N ALA A 457 -10.78 -19.50 -5.30
CA ALA A 457 -10.29 -18.98 -4.02
C ALA A 457 -11.41 -18.42 -3.15
N ILE A 458 -12.35 -17.68 -3.74
CA ILE A 458 -13.52 -17.10 -3.04
C ILE A 458 -14.41 -18.23 -2.49
N SER A 459 -14.71 -19.25 -3.30
CA SER A 459 -15.53 -20.39 -2.89
C SER A 459 -14.88 -21.20 -1.76
N LEU A 460 -13.54 -21.24 -1.70
CA LEU A 460 -12.81 -21.90 -0.63
C LEU A 460 -12.82 -21.09 0.68
N LEU A 461 -12.76 -19.75 0.59
CA LEU A 461 -12.71 -18.86 1.75
C LEU A 461 -14.10 -18.62 2.38
N GLU A 462 -15.17 -18.66 1.59
CA GLU A 462 -16.55 -18.44 2.06
C GLU A 462 -16.94 -19.30 3.28
N PRO A 463 -16.76 -20.64 3.29
CA PRO A 463 -17.07 -21.45 4.46
C PRO A 463 -16.17 -21.12 5.66
N LEU A 464 -14.93 -20.68 5.46
CA LEU A 464 -14.01 -20.32 6.55
C LEU A 464 -14.42 -19.02 7.24
N THR A 465 -15.19 -18.13 6.58
CA THR A 465 -15.74 -16.93 7.22
C THR A 465 -16.79 -17.24 8.28
N SER A 466 -17.40 -18.43 8.23
CA SER A 466 -18.39 -18.91 9.20
C SER A 466 -17.86 -20.03 10.11
N ASP A 467 -16.53 -20.18 10.20
CA ASP A 467 -15.90 -21.15 11.10
C ASP A 467 -16.30 -20.93 12.56
N VAL A 468 -16.29 -21.99 13.37
CA VAL A 468 -16.59 -21.93 14.80
C VAL A 468 -15.55 -21.10 15.56
N VAL A 469 -14.29 -21.11 15.10
CA VAL A 469 -13.16 -20.45 15.76
C VAL A 469 -12.96 -19.02 15.24
N ASP A 470 -12.84 -18.07 16.17
CA ASP A 470 -12.82 -16.63 15.93
C ASP A 470 -11.62 -16.13 15.12
N PHE A 471 -10.41 -16.63 15.40
CA PHE A 471 -9.21 -16.25 14.65
C PHE A 471 -9.20 -16.83 13.23
N VAL A 472 -9.83 -18.00 13.00
CA VAL A 472 -9.99 -18.56 11.64
C VAL A 472 -10.88 -17.63 10.82
N ARG A 473 -12.01 -17.18 11.41
CA ARG A 473 -12.85 -16.15 10.79
C ARG A 473 -12.08 -14.86 10.52
N GLN A 474 -11.26 -14.39 11.46
CA GLN A 474 -10.40 -13.21 11.26
C GLN A 474 -9.49 -13.37 10.03
N GLY A 475 -8.78 -14.50 9.93
CA GLY A 475 -7.88 -14.79 8.80
C GLY A 475 -8.62 -14.90 7.48
N ALA A 476 -9.79 -15.55 7.47
CA ALA A 476 -10.63 -15.71 6.29
C ALA A 476 -11.17 -14.36 5.78
N LEU A 477 -11.59 -13.45 6.67
CA LEU A 477 -12.05 -12.11 6.29
C LEU A 477 -10.92 -11.26 5.69
N ILE A 478 -9.73 -11.30 6.30
CA ILE A 478 -8.55 -10.59 5.77
C ILE A 478 -8.13 -11.16 4.41
N ALA A 479 -8.06 -12.49 4.29
CA ALA A 479 -7.72 -13.16 3.04
C ALA A 479 -8.73 -12.85 1.93
N MET A 480 -10.03 -12.88 2.23
CA MET A 480 -11.08 -12.53 1.28
C MET A 480 -10.94 -11.08 0.80
N ALA A 481 -10.64 -10.15 1.72
CA ALA A 481 -10.36 -8.77 1.36
C ALA A 481 -9.16 -8.65 0.42
N MET A 482 -8.03 -9.34 0.71
CA MET A 482 -6.83 -9.34 -0.15
C MET A 482 -7.12 -9.87 -1.57
N VAL A 483 -7.93 -10.92 -1.70
CA VAL A 483 -8.31 -11.48 -3.01
C VAL A 483 -9.24 -10.54 -3.79
N MET A 484 -10.15 -9.85 -3.08
CA MET A 484 -11.15 -8.96 -3.67
C MET A 484 -10.71 -7.49 -3.82
N VAL A 485 -9.46 -7.15 -3.49
CA VAL A 485 -8.92 -5.79 -3.64
C VAL A 485 -9.13 -5.31 -5.09
N GLN A 486 -9.70 -4.10 -5.23
CA GLN A 486 -10.00 -3.40 -6.50
C GLN A 486 -11.05 -4.03 -7.43
N ILE A 487 -11.73 -5.11 -7.01
CA ILE A 487 -12.81 -5.73 -7.78
C ILE A 487 -14.12 -4.97 -7.55
N SER A 488 -14.84 -4.67 -8.63
CA SER A 488 -16.14 -3.98 -8.58
C SER A 488 -17.30 -4.95 -8.39
N GLU A 489 -18.40 -4.50 -7.79
CA GLU A 489 -19.64 -5.29 -7.63
C GLU A 489 -20.25 -5.69 -9.00
N ALA A 490 -19.99 -4.90 -10.05
CA ALA A 490 -20.46 -5.20 -11.40
C ALA A 490 -19.70 -6.37 -12.05
N SER A 491 -18.44 -6.59 -11.65
CA SER A 491 -17.65 -7.72 -12.13
C SER A 491 -17.97 -9.01 -11.37
N ASP A 492 -18.19 -8.93 -10.05
CA ASP A 492 -18.61 -10.05 -9.22
C ASP A 492 -19.57 -9.59 -8.11
N SER A 493 -20.80 -10.13 -8.13
CA SER A 493 -21.84 -9.80 -7.15
C SER A 493 -21.46 -10.22 -5.72
N ARG A 494 -20.52 -11.16 -5.56
CA ARG A 494 -20.02 -11.63 -4.25
C ARG A 494 -19.29 -10.54 -3.47
N VAL A 495 -18.72 -9.54 -4.15
CA VAL A 495 -18.08 -8.39 -3.47
C VAL A 495 -19.13 -7.57 -2.71
N GLY A 496 -20.31 -7.38 -3.30
CA GLY A 496 -21.43 -6.69 -2.66
C GLY A 496 -21.98 -7.44 -1.44
N THR A 497 -22.07 -8.77 -1.52
CA THR A 497 -22.47 -9.60 -0.37
C THR A 497 -21.43 -9.57 0.74
N PHE A 498 -20.15 -9.65 0.39
CA PHE A 498 -19.05 -9.59 1.35
C PHE A 498 -18.99 -8.26 2.10
N ARG A 499 -19.15 -7.12 1.40
CA ARG A 499 -19.20 -5.79 2.06
C ARG A 499 -20.36 -5.68 3.06
N ARG A 500 -21.55 -6.19 2.72
CA ARG A 500 -22.70 -6.23 3.65
C ARG A 500 -22.44 -7.15 4.84
N GLN A 501 -21.74 -8.26 4.63
CA GLN A 501 -21.33 -9.16 5.71
C GLN A 501 -20.35 -8.48 6.67
N LEU A 502 -19.35 -7.75 6.17
CA LEU A 502 -18.41 -6.99 6.99
C LEU A 502 -19.14 -5.94 7.84
N GLU A 503 -20.03 -5.16 7.23
CA GLU A 503 -20.83 -4.15 7.94
C GLU A 503 -21.69 -4.80 9.04
N LYS A 504 -22.32 -5.94 8.75
CA LYS A 504 -23.10 -6.69 9.75
C LYS A 504 -22.24 -7.12 10.95
N ILE A 505 -21.06 -7.70 10.71
CA ILE A 505 -20.16 -8.16 11.78
C ILE A 505 -19.64 -6.98 12.62
N ILE A 506 -19.37 -5.83 11.98
CA ILE A 506 -18.88 -4.62 12.66
C ILE A 506 -19.97 -3.98 13.54
N LEU A 507 -21.23 -4.04 13.12
CA LEU A 507 -22.37 -3.48 13.86
C LEU A 507 -22.89 -4.42 14.96
N ASP A 508 -22.71 -5.73 14.81
CA ASP A 508 -23.16 -6.69 15.81
C ASP A 508 -22.33 -6.55 17.09
N LYS A 509 -23.00 -6.47 18.24
CA LYS A 509 -22.34 -6.41 19.54
C LYS A 509 -21.92 -7.78 20.04
N HIS A 510 -22.62 -8.84 19.65
CA HIS A 510 -22.42 -10.20 20.15
C HIS A 510 -21.30 -10.98 19.45
N GLU A 511 -20.73 -10.41 18.39
CA GLU A 511 -19.58 -10.99 17.71
C GLU A 511 -18.29 -10.90 18.53
N ASP A 512 -17.40 -11.87 18.33
CA ASP A 512 -16.11 -11.95 19.01
C ASP A 512 -15.18 -10.80 18.61
N THR A 513 -14.36 -10.33 19.56
CA THR A 513 -13.45 -9.18 19.34
C THR A 513 -12.46 -9.42 18.18
N MET A 514 -11.93 -10.63 18.04
CA MET A 514 -10.98 -10.98 16.99
C MET A 514 -11.65 -11.01 15.60
N SER A 515 -12.87 -11.51 15.51
CA SER A 515 -13.66 -11.47 14.27
C SER A 515 -14.01 -10.03 13.87
N LYS A 516 -14.37 -9.16 14.83
CA LYS A 516 -14.56 -7.72 14.58
C LYS A 516 -13.30 -7.03 14.09
N MET A 517 -12.16 -7.30 14.73
CA MET A 517 -10.86 -6.78 14.28
C MET A 517 -10.59 -7.20 12.83
N GLY A 518 -10.82 -8.47 12.49
CA GLY A 518 -10.71 -8.97 11.12
C GLY A 518 -11.61 -8.24 10.13
N ALA A 519 -12.86 -8.00 10.51
CA ALA A 519 -13.81 -7.28 9.66
C ALA A 519 -13.42 -5.81 9.42
N ILE A 520 -12.93 -5.13 10.47
CA ILE A 520 -12.45 -3.73 10.38
C ILE A 520 -11.22 -3.65 9.47
N LEU A 521 -10.23 -4.54 9.67
CA LEU A 521 -9.03 -4.60 8.83
C LEU A 521 -9.37 -4.97 7.37
N ALA A 522 -10.26 -5.94 7.17
CA ALA A 522 -10.75 -6.32 5.84
C ALA A 522 -11.41 -5.13 5.11
N SER A 523 -12.22 -4.34 5.82
CA SER A 523 -12.82 -3.12 5.27
C SER A 523 -11.74 -2.10 4.89
N GLY A 524 -10.71 -1.95 5.72
CA GLY A 524 -9.57 -1.09 5.43
C GLY A 524 -8.79 -1.52 4.19
N ILE A 525 -8.51 -2.82 4.04
CA ILE A 525 -7.79 -3.39 2.89
C ILE A 525 -8.60 -3.25 1.59
N LEU A 526 -9.92 -3.47 1.62
CA LEU A 526 -10.78 -3.31 0.44
C LEU A 526 -10.78 -1.87 -0.10
N ASP A 527 -10.72 -0.89 0.80
CA ASP A 527 -10.74 0.53 0.46
C ASP A 527 -9.35 1.18 0.56
N ALA A 528 -8.28 0.37 0.50
CA ALA A 528 -6.89 0.82 0.63
C ALA A 528 -6.53 1.91 -0.40
N GLY A 529 -5.74 2.90 0.03
CA GLY A 529 -5.22 4.00 -0.81
C GLY A 529 -6.29 4.71 -1.65
N GLY A 530 -7.47 4.95 -1.09
CA GLY A 530 -8.59 5.54 -1.81
C GLY A 530 -9.13 4.67 -2.96
N ARG A 531 -8.96 3.35 -2.87
CA ARG A 531 -9.27 2.32 -3.89
C ARG A 531 -8.35 2.34 -5.13
N ASN A 532 -7.21 3.02 -5.02
CA ASN A 532 -6.24 3.18 -6.10
C ASN A 532 -5.03 2.27 -6.00
N VAL A 533 -4.89 1.52 -4.90
CA VAL A 533 -3.79 0.59 -4.68
C VAL A 533 -4.28 -0.85 -4.71
N THR A 534 -3.42 -1.74 -5.17
CA THR A 534 -3.61 -3.18 -5.12
C THR A 534 -2.44 -3.86 -4.44
N ILE A 535 -2.65 -5.08 -3.94
CA ILE A 535 -1.57 -5.90 -3.40
C ILE A 535 -1.00 -6.72 -4.55
N ARG A 536 0.28 -6.50 -4.88
CA ARG A 536 0.94 -7.17 -6.01
C ARG A 536 2.34 -7.62 -5.62
N LEU A 537 2.55 -8.93 -5.58
CA LEU A 537 3.84 -9.57 -5.25
C LEU A 537 4.80 -9.59 -6.45
N LEU A 538 4.26 -9.67 -7.66
CA LEU A 538 5.03 -9.68 -8.91
C LEU A 538 5.03 -8.31 -9.57
N SER A 539 6.11 -7.91 -10.22
CA SER A 539 6.14 -6.81 -11.18
C SER A 539 5.41 -7.20 -12.49
N LYS A 540 5.22 -6.25 -13.41
CA LYS A 540 4.66 -6.50 -14.76
C LYS A 540 5.56 -7.40 -15.59
N THR A 541 6.85 -7.29 -15.39
CA THR A 541 7.92 -8.10 -15.99
C THR A 541 8.04 -9.49 -15.36
N LYS A 542 7.14 -9.85 -14.43
CA LYS A 542 7.17 -11.10 -13.63
C LYS A 542 8.42 -11.24 -12.74
N HIS A 543 9.09 -10.14 -12.41
CA HIS A 543 10.08 -10.11 -11.33
C HIS A 543 9.40 -10.01 -9.97
N ASP A 544 10.03 -10.55 -8.93
CA ASP A 544 9.51 -10.42 -7.58
C ASP A 544 9.75 -9.01 -7.04
N LYS A 545 8.71 -8.43 -6.43
CA LYS A 545 8.84 -7.20 -5.66
C LYS A 545 9.26 -7.57 -4.25
N VAL A 546 10.56 -7.49 -3.99
CA VAL A 546 11.17 -7.85 -2.70
C VAL A 546 10.44 -7.20 -1.53
N THR A 547 10.13 -5.92 -1.67
CA THR A 547 9.44 -5.06 -0.69
C THR A 547 8.03 -5.55 -0.35
N ALA A 548 7.29 -6.03 -1.35
CA ALA A 548 5.94 -6.55 -1.21
C ALA A 548 5.95 -7.94 -0.56
N VAL A 549 6.88 -8.81 -0.96
CA VAL A 549 7.04 -10.16 -0.39
C VAL A 549 7.45 -10.04 1.09
N VAL A 550 8.49 -9.25 1.38
CA VAL A 550 8.98 -8.99 2.74
C VAL A 550 7.90 -8.30 3.57
N GLY A 551 7.20 -7.30 3.02
CA GLY A 551 6.11 -6.59 3.68
C GLY A 551 4.97 -7.53 4.09
N LEU A 552 4.58 -8.47 3.23
CA LEU A 552 3.57 -9.47 3.54
C LEU A 552 4.07 -10.54 4.53
N ALA A 553 5.34 -10.93 4.47
CA ALA A 553 5.94 -11.85 5.42
C ALA A 553 5.95 -11.26 6.85
N VAL A 554 6.38 -10.01 7.01
CA VAL A 554 6.35 -9.31 8.29
C VAL A 554 4.91 -8.99 8.72
N PHE A 555 4.03 -8.62 7.79
CA PHE A 555 2.60 -8.43 8.09
C PHE A 555 1.99 -9.69 8.73
N SER A 556 2.29 -10.89 8.21
CA SER A 556 1.74 -12.15 8.75
C SER A 556 2.10 -12.43 10.23
N GLN A 557 3.05 -11.70 10.81
CA GLN A 557 3.47 -11.76 12.21
C GLN A 557 2.56 -10.98 13.17
N PHE A 558 1.49 -10.36 12.68
CA PHE A 558 0.60 -9.55 13.53
C PHE A 558 -0.04 -10.32 14.70
N TRP A 559 -0.01 -11.65 14.67
CA TRP A 559 -0.38 -12.54 15.78
C TRP A 559 0.36 -12.24 17.08
N TYR A 560 1.66 -11.96 16.96
CA TYR A 560 2.52 -11.75 18.11
C TYR A 560 2.68 -10.26 18.41
N TRP A 561 2.68 -9.42 17.36
CA TRP A 561 2.89 -7.98 17.51
C TRP A 561 2.04 -7.16 16.52
N TYR A 562 0.97 -6.52 17.02
CA TYR A 562 0.02 -5.78 16.18
C TYR A 562 0.61 -4.61 15.35
N PRO A 563 1.59 -3.82 15.84
CA PRO A 563 2.18 -2.74 15.03
C PRO A 563 2.84 -3.19 13.72
N LEU A 564 3.11 -4.49 13.55
CA LEU A 564 3.61 -5.06 12.29
C LEU A 564 2.56 -5.06 11.17
N ILE A 565 1.28 -4.79 11.48
CA ILE A 565 0.21 -4.65 10.47
C ILE A 565 0.57 -3.58 9.42
N TYR A 566 1.27 -2.51 9.81
CA TYR A 566 1.63 -1.42 8.90
C TYR A 566 2.57 -1.86 7.75
N PHE A 567 3.26 -3.00 7.87
CA PHE A 567 4.08 -3.54 6.79
C PHE A 567 3.27 -3.95 5.55
N ILE A 568 1.94 -4.11 5.67
CA ILE A 568 1.06 -4.28 4.50
C ILE A 568 1.17 -3.12 3.51
N SER A 569 1.50 -1.92 4.01
CA SER A 569 1.68 -0.74 3.17
C SER A 569 2.78 -0.94 2.14
N LEU A 570 3.83 -1.71 2.44
CA LEU A 570 4.92 -2.01 1.50
C LEU A 570 4.45 -2.83 0.30
N ALA A 571 3.42 -3.66 0.48
CA ALA A 571 2.85 -4.49 -0.57
C ALA A 571 1.84 -3.74 -1.47
N PHE A 572 1.46 -2.51 -1.10
CA PHE A 572 0.59 -1.69 -1.94
C PHE A 572 1.34 -1.12 -3.13
N SER A 573 0.90 -1.57 -4.32
CA SER A 573 1.28 -1.01 -5.61
C SER A 573 0.13 -0.18 -6.18
N PRO A 574 0.35 1.10 -6.52
CA PRO A 574 -0.66 1.94 -7.16
C PRO A 574 -0.99 1.41 -8.56
N THR A 575 -2.27 1.42 -8.92
CA THR A 575 -2.74 1.00 -10.25
C THR A 575 -3.14 2.23 -11.06
N ALA A 576 -2.14 2.89 -11.63
CA ALA A 576 -2.31 4.11 -12.39
C ALA A 576 -1.61 4.02 -13.75
N LEU A 577 -2.15 4.70 -14.74
CA LEU A 577 -1.40 5.10 -15.93
C LEU A 577 -1.02 6.58 -15.77
N ILE A 578 0.27 6.84 -15.70
CA ILE A 578 0.84 8.18 -15.57
C ILE A 578 1.69 8.43 -16.82
N GLY A 579 1.14 9.21 -17.74
CA GLY A 579 1.85 9.73 -18.90
C GLY A 579 2.73 10.91 -18.51
N LEU A 580 4.00 10.91 -18.91
CA LEU A 580 4.97 11.97 -18.61
C LEU A 580 5.58 12.55 -19.89
N ASN A 581 5.85 13.86 -19.88
CA ASN A 581 6.64 14.52 -20.93
C ASN A 581 8.16 14.39 -20.66
N TYR A 582 9.00 14.95 -21.54
CA TYR A 582 10.47 14.96 -21.38
C TYR A 582 10.95 15.65 -20.09
N ASP A 583 10.14 16.53 -19.52
CA ASP A 583 10.41 17.26 -18.28
C ASP A 583 9.79 16.61 -17.04
N LEU A 584 9.32 15.36 -17.16
CA LEU A 584 8.78 14.56 -16.07
C LEU A 584 7.52 15.16 -15.43
N LYS A 585 6.77 15.97 -16.19
CA LYS A 585 5.46 16.50 -15.81
C LYS A 585 4.35 15.72 -16.51
N SER A 586 3.15 15.69 -15.92
CA SER A 586 1.98 14.99 -16.48
C SER A 586 1.18 15.90 -17.44
N PRO A 587 1.24 15.70 -18.76
CA PRO A 587 0.37 16.40 -19.71
C PRO A 587 -1.06 15.82 -19.68
N LYS A 588 -2.05 16.65 -20.08
CA LYS A 588 -3.40 16.14 -20.36
C LYS A 588 -3.35 15.26 -21.61
N PHE A 589 -3.54 13.96 -21.41
CA PHE A 589 -3.53 12.95 -22.45
C PHE A 589 -4.77 12.07 -22.31
N GLU A 590 -5.51 11.90 -23.40
CA GLU A 590 -6.74 11.10 -23.44
C GLU A 590 -6.47 9.76 -24.14
N PHE A 591 -7.01 8.68 -23.57
CA PHE A 591 -6.93 7.34 -24.14
C PHE A 591 -8.25 6.58 -23.95
N LEU A 592 -8.46 5.55 -24.77
CA LEU A 592 -9.72 4.80 -24.82
C LEU A 592 -9.62 3.51 -23.99
N SER A 593 -10.65 3.26 -23.19
CA SER A 593 -10.95 1.96 -22.57
C SER A 593 -12.14 1.34 -23.31
N LEU A 594 -11.91 0.22 -24.02
CA LEU A 594 -12.95 -0.53 -24.73
C LEU A 594 -13.72 -1.47 -23.80
N ALA A 595 -14.25 -0.93 -22.71
CA ALA A 595 -15.05 -1.65 -21.75
C ALA A 595 -16.18 -0.77 -21.22
N LYS A 596 -17.20 -1.41 -20.65
CA LYS A 596 -18.29 -0.70 -19.97
C LYS A 596 -17.74 -0.01 -18.72
N PRO A 597 -18.02 1.30 -18.51
CA PRO A 597 -17.54 2.03 -17.34
C PRO A 597 -17.87 1.35 -16.02
N SER A 598 -19.07 0.79 -15.86
CA SER A 598 -19.49 0.15 -14.60
C SER A 598 -18.63 -1.03 -14.15
N LEU A 599 -17.91 -1.69 -15.08
CA LEU A 599 -16.98 -2.77 -14.70
C LEU A 599 -15.78 -2.25 -13.92
N PHE A 600 -15.34 -1.02 -14.16
CA PHE A 600 -14.09 -0.47 -13.61
C PHE A 600 -14.28 0.82 -12.81
N GLU A 601 -15.49 1.40 -12.81
CA GLU A 601 -15.85 2.58 -12.03
C GLU A 601 -15.63 2.33 -10.52
N TYR A 602 -15.32 3.40 -9.80
CA TYR A 602 -15.30 3.36 -8.35
C TYR A 602 -16.68 2.95 -7.83
N PRO A 603 -16.76 2.07 -6.82
CA PRO A 603 -18.01 1.82 -6.14
C PRO A 603 -18.57 3.14 -5.60
N LYS A 604 -19.86 3.38 -5.81
CA LYS A 604 -20.52 4.61 -5.37
C LYS A 604 -20.29 4.81 -3.87
N PRO A 605 -19.91 6.02 -3.41
CA PRO A 605 -19.78 6.31 -1.99
C PRO A 605 -21.05 5.93 -1.24
N THR A 606 -20.90 5.41 -0.02
CA THR A 606 -22.04 5.14 0.84
C THR A 606 -22.74 6.45 1.13
N THR A 607 -23.98 6.58 0.66
CA THR A 607 -24.80 7.74 0.99
C THR A 607 -25.11 7.68 2.47
N VAL A 608 -24.90 8.78 3.19
CA VAL A 608 -25.45 8.95 4.55
C VAL A 608 -26.89 8.46 4.51
N PRO A 609 -27.30 7.56 5.43
CA PRO A 609 -28.72 7.27 5.57
C PRO A 609 -29.36 8.61 5.90
N THR A 610 -30.00 9.24 4.91
CA THR A 610 -30.83 10.39 5.18
C THR A 610 -31.81 9.90 6.22
N THR A 611 -31.71 10.43 7.42
CA THR A 611 -32.73 10.37 8.46
C THR A 611 -33.96 11.18 8.00
N THR A 612 -34.32 11.11 6.73
CA THR A 612 -35.71 10.90 6.37
C THR A 612 -35.92 9.40 6.47
N SER A 613 -36.21 8.95 7.69
CA SER A 613 -37.28 7.99 7.81
C SER A 613 -38.44 8.58 6.99
N THR A 614 -38.56 8.16 5.74
CA THR A 614 -39.89 7.85 5.24
C THR A 614 -40.38 6.88 6.30
N VAL A 615 -41.13 7.44 7.24
CA VAL A 615 -41.95 6.66 8.15
C VAL A 615 -42.61 5.71 7.19
N LYS A 616 -42.17 4.45 7.21
CA LYS A 616 -42.95 3.34 6.66
C LYS A 616 -44.19 3.37 7.55
N LEU A 617 -45.10 4.30 7.24
CA LEU A 617 -46.47 4.29 7.69
C LEU A 617 -46.88 2.86 7.43
N PRO A 618 -47.21 2.09 8.48
CA PRO A 618 -47.43 0.67 8.33
C PRO A 618 -48.54 0.51 7.30
N THR A 619 -48.19 0.02 6.12
CA THR A 619 -49.10 -0.36 5.03
C THR A 619 -50.13 -1.40 5.50
N ALA A 620 -49.93 -1.96 6.70
CA ALA A 620 -50.91 -2.71 7.47
C ALA A 620 -52.20 -1.92 7.82
N VAL A 621 -52.16 -0.60 8.01
CA VAL A 621 -53.36 0.21 8.34
C VAL A 621 -54.22 0.50 7.10
N LEU A 622 -53.62 0.52 5.90
CA LEU A 622 -54.36 0.60 4.63
C LEU A 622 -54.91 -0.76 4.17
N SER A 623 -54.21 -1.86 4.49
CA SER A 623 -54.71 -3.21 4.20
C SER A 623 -55.89 -3.61 5.11
N THR A 624 -55.94 -3.15 6.36
CA THR A 624 -57.04 -3.42 7.29
C THR A 624 -58.26 -2.54 7.03
N SER A 625 -58.07 -1.28 6.63
CA SER A 625 -59.19 -0.41 6.21
C SER A 625 -59.76 -0.82 4.84
N ALA A 626 -58.93 -1.29 3.90
CA ALA A 626 -59.40 -1.91 2.66
C ALA A 626 -60.09 -3.28 2.89
N LYS A 627 -59.55 -4.15 3.75
CA LYS A 627 -60.22 -5.42 4.15
C LYS A 627 -61.50 -5.18 4.94
N ALA A 628 -61.57 -4.14 5.78
CA ALA A 628 -62.77 -3.78 6.52
C ALA A 628 -63.86 -3.27 5.57
N LYS A 629 -63.50 -2.43 4.59
CA LYS A 629 -64.44 -1.94 3.56
C LYS A 629 -64.91 -3.06 2.64
N ALA A 630 -64.02 -4.00 2.26
CA ALA A 630 -64.37 -5.19 1.47
C ALA A 630 -65.19 -6.23 2.26
N ARG A 631 -64.97 -6.37 3.58
CA ARG A 631 -65.83 -7.19 4.45
C ARG A 631 -67.18 -6.56 4.69
N ALA A 632 -67.27 -5.22 4.75
CA ALA A 632 -68.53 -4.51 4.86
C ALA A 632 -69.36 -4.61 3.57
N SER A 633 -68.74 -4.51 2.39
CA SER A 633 -69.43 -4.72 1.11
C SER A 633 -69.87 -6.18 0.94
N LYS A 634 -69.02 -7.16 1.28
CA LYS A 634 -69.42 -8.59 1.26
C LYS A 634 -70.55 -8.91 2.23
N LYS A 635 -70.54 -8.35 3.46
CA LYS A 635 -71.67 -8.53 4.40
C LYS A 635 -72.95 -7.88 3.91
N ALA A 636 -72.86 -6.75 3.20
CA ALA A 636 -74.02 -6.10 2.58
C ALA A 636 -74.56 -6.87 1.37
N GLU A 637 -73.68 -7.52 0.59
CA GLU A 637 -74.06 -8.42 -0.51
C GLU A 637 -74.61 -9.76 -0.01
N GLU A 638 -74.03 -10.36 1.04
CA GLU A 638 -74.53 -11.59 1.67
C GLU A 638 -75.88 -11.37 2.36
N GLN A 639 -76.14 -10.19 2.96
CA GLN A 639 -77.46 -9.84 3.51
C GLN A 639 -78.50 -9.57 2.42
N LYS A 640 -78.09 -9.15 1.22
CA LYS A 640 -79.00 -9.03 0.06
C LYS A 640 -79.25 -10.39 -0.62
N ALA A 641 -78.26 -11.29 -0.63
CA ALA A 641 -78.39 -12.63 -1.20
C ALA A 641 -79.16 -13.62 -0.31
N ASN A 642 -79.10 -13.47 1.03
CA ASN A 642 -79.89 -14.29 1.97
C ASN A 642 -81.39 -13.90 2.06
N ALA A 643 -81.83 -12.88 1.33
CA ALA A 643 -83.26 -12.51 1.25
C ALA A 643 -84.00 -13.18 0.07
N GLU A 644 -83.31 -13.87 -0.85
CA GLU A 644 -83.91 -14.37 -2.11
C GLU A 644 -83.87 -15.88 -2.35
N ILE A 645 -83.35 -16.71 -1.42
CA ILE A 645 -83.38 -18.19 -1.60
C ILE A 645 -83.94 -18.88 -0.35
N ALA A 646 -85.20 -18.58 -0.07
CA ALA A 646 -86.12 -19.48 0.63
C ALA A 646 -87.03 -20.17 -0.40
N SER A 647 -86.44 -21.04 -1.22
CA SER A 647 -87.15 -22.04 -2.03
C SER A 647 -86.25 -23.27 -2.25
N SER A 648 -86.33 -24.15 -1.25
CA SER A 648 -85.94 -25.57 -1.15
C SER A 648 -86.16 -26.46 -2.41
N PRO A 649 -85.69 -27.74 -2.43
CA PRO A 649 -84.45 -28.31 -1.89
C PRO A 649 -83.80 -29.47 -2.73
N ASP A 650 -82.61 -29.88 -2.29
CA ASP A 650 -82.09 -31.25 -2.08
C ASP A 650 -81.48 -32.19 -3.16
N SER A 651 -80.50 -32.94 -2.62
CA SER A 651 -79.98 -34.29 -3.00
C SER A 651 -78.60 -34.47 -3.68
N THR A 652 -77.59 -34.64 -2.81
CA THR A 652 -76.64 -35.77 -2.66
C THR A 652 -75.87 -36.38 -3.86
N SER A 653 -74.52 -36.39 -3.79
CA SER A 653 -73.65 -37.60 -3.60
C SER A 653 -72.21 -37.38 -4.10
N ALA A 654 -71.24 -37.99 -3.41
CA ALA A 654 -69.77 -37.92 -3.60
C ALA A 654 -69.24 -39.27 -4.17
N PRO A 655 -67.91 -39.57 -4.21
CA PRO A 655 -66.75 -38.90 -4.86
C PRO A 655 -65.88 -39.90 -5.70
N SER A 656 -64.86 -39.42 -6.46
CA SER A 656 -63.46 -39.95 -6.49
C SER A 656 -62.66 -39.64 -7.78
N ALA A 657 -61.37 -39.29 -7.55
CA ALA A 657 -60.11 -39.57 -8.28
C ALA A 657 -60.01 -39.59 -9.83
N GLY A 658 -59.03 -38.84 -10.38
CA GLY A 658 -58.31 -39.22 -11.61
C GLY A 658 -57.69 -38.10 -12.47
N LYS A 659 -56.36 -37.95 -12.39
CA LYS A 659 -55.36 -37.35 -13.31
C LYS A 659 -55.79 -36.83 -14.71
N GLY A 660 -55.22 -35.66 -15.10
CA GLY A 660 -54.63 -35.47 -16.45
C GLY A 660 -54.92 -34.16 -17.22
N LYS A 661 -53.98 -33.20 -17.13
CA LYS A 661 -53.55 -32.13 -18.08
C LYS A 661 -54.34 -31.83 -19.39
N SER A 662 -54.67 -30.54 -19.59
CA SER A 662 -54.41 -29.67 -20.79
C SER A 662 -55.33 -28.42 -20.74
N SER A 663 -54.84 -27.23 -20.40
CA SER A 663 -54.39 -26.11 -21.29
C SER A 663 -55.48 -25.36 -22.07
N SER A 664 -55.40 -24.01 -22.01
CA SER A 664 -56.04 -22.94 -22.83
C SER A 664 -57.58 -22.86 -22.75
N GLU A 665 -58.29 -21.75 -22.72
CA GLU A 665 -58.14 -20.29 -22.88
C GLU A 665 -59.58 -19.77 -22.57
N LYS A 666 -59.87 -18.64 -21.92
CA LYS A 666 -59.79 -17.26 -22.45
C LYS A 666 -60.44 -16.29 -21.43
N ASP A 667 -59.88 -15.09 -21.36
CA ASP A 667 -60.46 -13.76 -21.06
C ASP A 667 -61.38 -13.59 -19.83
N GLY A 668 -61.28 -12.53 -19.03
CA GLY A 668 -60.62 -11.23 -19.14
C GLY A 668 -61.30 -10.34 -18.08
N GLU A 669 -60.56 -9.74 -17.16
CA GLU A 669 -60.44 -8.29 -16.90
C GLU A 669 -60.17 -8.21 -15.38
N ALA A 670 -59.39 -7.32 -14.77
CA ALA A 670 -58.62 -6.16 -15.16
C ALA A 670 -57.81 -5.72 -13.92
N MET A 671 -56.97 -4.70 -14.14
CA MET A 671 -56.41 -3.76 -13.17
C MET A 671 -55.11 -4.12 -12.44
N GLN A 672 -54.05 -3.68 -13.12
CA GLN A 672 -52.77 -3.19 -12.63
C GLN A 672 -52.80 -2.58 -11.22
N VAL A 673 -51.82 -2.97 -10.41
CA VAL A 673 -51.26 -2.13 -9.36
C VAL A 673 -49.79 -1.91 -9.72
N ASP A 674 -49.45 -0.66 -9.95
CA ASP A 674 -48.12 -0.17 -10.31
C ASP A 674 -47.02 -0.78 -9.44
N SER A 675 -46.21 -1.61 -10.07
CA SER A 675 -44.85 -1.90 -9.60
C SER A 675 -44.01 -0.66 -9.93
N PRO A 676 -43.12 -0.17 -9.05
CA PRO A 676 -42.21 0.88 -9.45
C PRO A 676 -41.37 0.33 -10.59
N THR A 677 -41.57 0.91 -11.77
CA THR A 677 -40.74 0.73 -12.94
C THR A 677 -39.30 0.92 -12.49
N GLU A 678 -38.52 -0.17 -12.50
CA GLU A 678 -37.08 -0.08 -12.66
C GLU A 678 -36.87 0.88 -13.82
N LYS A 679 -36.35 2.07 -13.52
CA LYS A 679 -35.66 2.85 -14.54
C LYS A 679 -34.59 1.91 -15.07
N LYS A 680 -34.82 1.33 -16.25
CA LYS A 680 -33.76 0.77 -17.08
C LYS A 680 -32.67 1.83 -17.08
N SER A 681 -31.56 1.52 -16.43
CA SER A 681 -30.32 2.29 -16.57
C SER A 681 -30.09 2.46 -18.07
N GLU A 682 -29.81 3.69 -18.50
CA GLU A 682 -29.43 3.96 -19.89
C GLU A 682 -28.35 2.94 -20.32
N PRO A 683 -28.39 2.43 -21.56
CA PRO A 683 -27.39 1.48 -22.02
C PRO A 683 -26.02 2.16 -21.90
N GLU A 684 -25.20 1.66 -20.99
CA GLU A 684 -23.89 2.23 -20.72
C GLU A 684 -23.05 2.27 -22.01
N PRO A 685 -22.27 3.34 -22.21
CA PRO A 685 -21.41 3.43 -23.37
C PRO A 685 -20.44 2.23 -23.38
N THR A 686 -20.21 1.68 -24.57
CA THR A 686 -19.33 0.51 -24.77
C THR A 686 -17.84 0.86 -24.67
N PHE A 687 -17.52 2.14 -24.60
CA PHE A 687 -16.17 2.69 -24.46
C PHE A 687 -16.18 3.88 -23.49
N GLU A 688 -15.06 4.08 -22.80
CA GLU A 688 -14.81 5.20 -21.89
C GLU A 688 -13.55 5.94 -22.33
N ILE A 689 -13.57 7.28 -22.29
CA ILE A 689 -12.40 8.12 -22.52
C ILE A 689 -11.81 8.48 -21.15
N LEU A 690 -10.58 8.05 -20.91
CA LEU A 690 -9.85 8.33 -19.67
C LEU A 690 -8.82 9.43 -19.90
N THR A 691 -8.65 10.31 -18.91
CA THR A 691 -7.68 11.43 -18.96
C THR A 691 -6.54 11.17 -17.99
N ASN A 692 -5.31 11.37 -18.42
CA ASN A 692 -4.10 11.25 -17.60
C ASN A 692 -4.03 12.32 -16.49
N PRO A 693 -3.67 11.96 -15.24
CA PRO A 693 -3.51 10.61 -14.68
C PRO A 693 -4.83 9.86 -14.46
N ALA A 694 -4.87 8.56 -14.77
CA ALA A 694 -6.06 7.74 -14.60
C ALA A 694 -5.77 6.42 -13.88
N ARG A 695 -6.75 5.94 -13.09
CA ARG A 695 -6.71 4.60 -12.51
C ARG A 695 -6.94 3.56 -13.60
N VAL A 696 -6.05 2.57 -13.67
CA VAL A 696 -6.14 1.44 -14.60
C VAL A 696 -5.89 0.16 -13.82
N VAL A 697 -6.92 -0.69 -13.70
CA VAL A 697 -6.83 -1.98 -13.00
C VAL A 697 -6.15 -3.02 -13.92
N PRO A 698 -5.39 -4.01 -13.40
CA PRO A 698 -4.75 -5.03 -14.22
C PRO A 698 -5.69 -5.77 -15.21
N ALA A 699 -6.93 -6.03 -14.81
CA ALA A 699 -7.93 -6.63 -15.69
C ALA A 699 -8.36 -5.70 -16.85
N GLN A 700 -8.24 -4.38 -16.66
CA GLN A 700 -8.59 -3.35 -17.64
C GLN A 700 -7.49 -3.15 -18.70
N GLU A 701 -6.23 -3.51 -18.40
CA GLU A 701 -5.08 -3.31 -19.29
C GLU A 701 -5.30 -3.85 -20.71
N LYS A 702 -6.01 -4.97 -20.85
CA LYS A 702 -6.30 -5.62 -22.14
C LYS A 702 -7.28 -4.83 -23.02
N PHE A 703 -8.03 -3.90 -22.44
CA PHE A 703 -9.06 -3.12 -23.12
C PHE A 703 -8.59 -1.72 -23.49
N ILE A 704 -7.38 -1.33 -23.11
CA ILE A 704 -6.84 0.01 -23.37
C ILE A 704 -6.30 0.11 -24.79
N LYS A 705 -6.70 1.18 -25.50
CA LYS A 705 -6.14 1.56 -26.79
C LYS A 705 -5.79 3.04 -26.82
N PHE A 706 -4.61 3.34 -27.37
CA PHE A 706 -4.16 4.69 -27.61
C PHE A 706 -4.69 5.21 -28.95
N LEU A 707 -5.12 6.47 -28.98
CA LEU A 707 -5.59 7.13 -30.19
C LEU A 707 -4.42 7.44 -31.13
N GLN A 708 -4.52 7.05 -32.40
CA GLN A 708 -3.47 7.23 -33.40
C GLN A 708 -3.30 8.70 -33.85
N ASP A 709 -4.32 9.54 -33.66
CA ASP A 709 -4.32 10.96 -34.03
C ASP A 709 -4.08 11.91 -32.84
N SER A 710 -3.58 11.41 -31.71
CA SER A 710 -3.30 12.21 -30.51
C SER A 710 -2.00 13.02 -30.64
N ARG A 711 -1.95 14.20 -30.00
CA ARG A 711 -0.74 15.04 -29.92
C ARG A 711 0.44 14.31 -29.26
N TYR A 712 0.13 13.45 -28.30
CA TYR A 712 1.11 12.67 -27.55
C TYR A 712 1.05 11.20 -27.95
N VAL A 713 2.20 10.64 -28.32
CA VAL A 713 2.33 9.21 -28.65
C VAL A 713 3.26 8.54 -27.64
N PRO A 714 2.85 7.42 -27.01
CA PRO A 714 3.71 6.74 -26.04
C PRO A 714 4.93 6.11 -26.71
N VAL A 715 6.10 6.25 -26.08
CA VAL A 715 7.36 5.63 -26.52
C VAL A 715 7.25 4.10 -26.46
N LYS A 716 6.58 3.59 -25.43
CA LYS A 716 6.29 2.17 -25.19
C LYS A 716 4.78 2.01 -25.06
N LEU A 717 4.20 1.07 -25.81
CA LEU A 717 2.79 0.71 -25.70
C LEU A 717 2.54 -0.11 -24.41
N ALA A 718 2.74 0.51 -23.26
CA ALA A 718 2.43 -0.06 -21.97
C ALA A 718 1.05 0.46 -21.51
N PRO A 719 0.08 -0.42 -21.23
CA PRO A 719 -1.28 0.00 -20.86
C PRO A 719 -1.40 0.50 -19.41
N SER A 720 -0.34 0.41 -18.59
CA SER A 720 -0.33 0.83 -17.18
C SER A 720 1.08 1.19 -16.69
N GLY A 721 1.17 2.00 -15.64
CA GLY A 721 2.42 2.50 -15.04
C GLY A 721 2.90 3.83 -15.62
N PHE A 722 4.21 4.09 -15.49
CA PHE A 722 4.85 5.27 -16.05
C PHE A 722 5.11 5.07 -17.54
N VAL A 723 4.56 5.97 -18.36
CA VAL A 723 4.75 5.94 -19.80
C VAL A 723 5.23 7.30 -20.27
N LEU A 724 6.38 7.34 -20.91
CA LEU A 724 6.86 8.56 -21.54
C LEU A 724 6.15 8.80 -22.86
N LEU A 725 5.77 10.05 -23.05
CA LEU A 725 5.03 10.54 -24.21
C LEU A 725 5.95 11.37 -25.09
N LYS A 726 5.94 11.07 -26.39
CA LYS A 726 6.54 11.91 -27.44
C LYS A 726 5.52 12.96 -27.86
N ASP A 727 5.88 14.24 -27.79
CA ASP A 727 5.07 15.32 -28.35
C ASP A 727 5.33 15.43 -29.87
N LEU A 728 4.30 15.19 -30.68
CA LEU A 728 4.37 15.33 -32.13
C LEU A 728 4.10 16.78 -32.59
N ARG A 729 3.67 17.69 -31.69
CA ARG A 729 3.43 19.11 -31.99
C ARG A 729 4.11 20.04 -30.96
N PRO A 730 5.44 20.18 -31.00
CA PRO A 730 6.20 21.04 -30.07
C PRO A 730 5.87 22.55 -30.17
N THR A 731 5.12 22.99 -31.19
CA THR A 731 4.81 24.40 -31.46
C THR A 731 3.58 24.93 -30.72
N GLU A 732 2.77 24.06 -30.11
CA GLU A 732 1.59 24.46 -29.31
C GLU A 732 1.95 24.46 -27.81
N PRO A 733 1.42 25.39 -26.99
CA PRO A 733 1.67 25.37 -25.56
C PRO A 733 1.16 24.06 -24.91
N GLU A 734 1.96 23.46 -24.04
CA GLU A 734 1.58 22.23 -23.33
C GLU A 734 0.50 22.54 -22.27
N VAL A 735 -0.65 21.86 -22.34
CA VAL A 735 -1.64 21.89 -21.25
C VAL A 735 -1.29 20.78 -20.27
N LEU A 736 -0.62 21.15 -19.19
CA LEU A 736 -0.36 20.25 -18.07
C LEU A 736 -1.68 19.91 -17.36
N ALA A 737 -1.84 18.65 -16.94
CA ALA A 737 -2.92 18.30 -16.04
C ALA A 737 -2.65 19.03 -14.72
N ILE A 738 -3.54 19.96 -14.34
CA ILE A 738 -3.48 20.61 -13.03
C ILE A 738 -3.63 19.48 -12.02
N THR A 739 -2.52 19.15 -11.42
CA THR A 739 -2.38 18.14 -10.41
C THR A 739 -1.84 18.93 -9.23
N ASP A 740 -2.73 19.31 -8.32
CA ASP A 740 -2.40 20.14 -7.16
C ASP A 740 -1.19 19.53 -6.46
N THR A 741 -0.04 20.18 -6.59
CA THR A 741 1.16 19.86 -5.83
C THR A 741 0.94 20.38 -4.41
N PRO A 742 1.21 19.60 -3.35
CA PRO A 742 1.39 20.18 -2.02
C PRO A 742 2.52 21.23 -2.14
N ALA A 743 2.21 22.48 -1.83
CA ALA A 743 3.03 23.62 -2.25
C ALA A 743 4.35 23.66 -1.46
N SER A 744 5.48 23.58 -2.16
CA SER A 744 6.78 23.97 -1.63
C SER A 744 6.91 25.50 -1.72
N THR A 745 6.53 26.24 -0.68
CA THR A 745 6.74 27.70 -0.64
C THR A 745 8.11 28.04 -0.03
N THR A 746 9.09 28.25 -0.90
CA THR A 746 10.15 29.23 -0.63
C THR A 746 9.63 30.60 -1.06
N SER A 747 9.33 31.50 -0.12
CA SER A 747 9.22 32.92 -0.46
C SER A 747 9.77 33.83 0.64
N THR A 748 10.75 34.61 0.19
CA THR A 748 11.41 35.75 0.80
C THR A 748 10.44 36.90 1.10
N ALA A 749 10.81 37.66 2.12
CA ALA A 749 10.11 38.80 2.70
C ALA A 749 9.72 39.95 1.75
N GLY A 750 8.65 40.66 2.12
CA GLY A 750 8.57 42.13 2.02
C GLY A 750 7.33 42.71 1.28
N GLY A 751 6.56 43.54 1.98
CA GLY A 751 5.75 44.61 1.35
C GLY A 751 4.31 44.78 1.84
N SER A 752 4.12 45.59 2.87
CA SER A 752 2.85 46.07 3.40
C SER A 752 2.29 47.29 2.64
N GLY A 753 0.98 47.33 2.35
CA GLY A 753 0.24 48.58 2.04
C GLY A 753 -1.20 48.35 1.51
N PRO A 754 -2.22 49.18 1.87
CA PRO A 754 -3.61 48.69 2.02
C PRO A 754 -4.65 49.23 1.02
N GLY A 755 -5.69 48.43 0.77
CA GLY A 755 -7.07 48.89 0.52
C GLY A 755 -7.56 48.97 -0.94
N LEU A 756 -8.49 48.07 -1.33
CA LEU A 756 -9.83 48.43 -1.82
C LEU A 756 -10.70 47.17 -1.98
N GLN A 757 -11.91 47.20 -1.41
CA GLN A 757 -12.95 46.20 -1.61
C GLN A 757 -13.62 46.39 -2.98
N SER A 758 -13.69 45.32 -3.78
CA SER A 758 -14.77 45.15 -4.76
C SER A 758 -15.09 43.68 -4.93
N SER A 759 -16.36 43.36 -4.69
CA SER A 759 -17.00 42.06 -4.73
C SER A 759 -16.93 41.38 -6.11
N SER A 760 -16.30 40.21 -6.16
CA SER A 760 -16.64 39.15 -7.12
C SER A 760 -16.32 37.79 -6.50
N SER A 761 -17.28 36.88 -6.64
CA SER A 761 -17.29 35.53 -6.08
C SER A 761 -16.17 34.68 -6.68
N ALA A 762 -15.09 34.47 -5.92
CA ALA A 762 -14.06 33.49 -6.21
C ALA A 762 -13.85 32.64 -4.95
N MET A 763 -13.93 31.33 -5.13
CA MET A 763 -13.73 30.34 -4.06
C MET A 763 -12.38 30.57 -3.39
N ALA A 764 -12.39 30.60 -2.06
CA ALA A 764 -11.18 30.72 -1.26
C ALA A 764 -10.25 29.54 -1.56
N VAL A 765 -9.00 29.88 -1.85
CA VAL A 765 -7.86 28.98 -1.94
C VAL A 765 -7.58 28.53 -0.51
N ASP A 766 -7.80 27.25 -0.20
CA ASP A 766 -7.43 26.67 1.10
C ASP A 766 -5.89 26.67 1.22
N GLU A 767 -5.40 27.40 2.22
CA GLU A 767 -4.04 27.31 2.73
C GLU A 767 -3.82 25.89 3.30
N GLU A 768 -2.66 25.29 3.03
CA GLU A 768 -2.32 23.93 3.49
C GLU A 768 -2.47 23.82 5.03
N PRO A 769 -3.17 22.80 5.56
CA PRO A 769 -3.40 22.70 6.99
C PRO A 769 -2.09 22.41 7.73
N GLN A 770 -1.75 23.26 8.70
CA GLN A 770 -0.62 23.10 9.61
C GLN A 770 -0.54 21.66 10.16
N PRO A 771 0.67 21.13 10.47
CA PRO A 771 0.80 19.79 11.06
C PRO A 771 -0.13 19.64 12.27
N PRO A 772 -0.77 18.47 12.47
CA PRO A 772 -1.69 18.30 13.58
C PRO A 772 -0.92 18.56 14.88
N GLN A 773 -1.46 19.43 15.73
CA GLN A 773 -0.85 19.74 17.02
C GLN A 773 -0.56 18.43 17.77
N PRO A 774 0.59 18.34 18.47
CA PRO A 774 0.94 17.13 19.20
C PRO A 774 -0.21 16.74 20.12
N PHE A 775 -0.59 15.47 20.09
CA PHE A 775 -1.75 14.99 20.84
C PHE A 775 -1.55 15.28 22.33
N GLU A 776 -2.41 16.12 22.90
CA GLU A 776 -2.50 16.28 24.35
C GLU A 776 -3.15 15.01 24.92
N TYR A 777 -2.30 14.08 25.34
CA TYR A 777 -2.76 12.87 26.02
C TYR A 777 -3.11 13.22 27.47
N THR A 778 -4.34 12.94 27.90
CA THR A 778 -4.65 12.89 29.32
C THR A 778 -3.81 11.79 29.97
N SER A 779 -3.02 12.19 30.98
CA SER A 779 -2.10 11.34 31.72
C SER A 779 -2.83 10.27 32.53
#